data_AF-A0A961F8L3-F1
#
_entry.id   AF-A0A961F8L3-F1
#
_cell.length_a   1.000
_cell.length_b   1.000
_cell.length_c   1.000
_cell.angle_alpha   90.00
_cell.angle_beta   90.00
_cell.angle_gamma   90.00
#
_symmetry.space_group_name_H-M   'P 1'
#
loop_
_entity.id
_entity.type
_entity.pdbx_description
1 polymer ?
#
loop_
_entity_poly.entity_id
_entity_poly.type
_entity_poly.pdbx_seq_one_letter_code
_entity_poly.pdbx_strand_id
1 'polypeptide(L)'
;MSATSAEKPPSPAPSRRRRRLVWRLLIWASLTAFVFLFIFAGVLYWAYSQRDRLVGDAITKMLPGYSARVTGLDLSPSKVSAHQVSLVDPVSGKEIGQVAEFSWVPEWMKLTQGRIGEVAISGVTVKTDAATLRSWLAESAQANVTVQETADASVVPGISIARADLSSLHIEIEGDELTPSLKLEASGRVEGLDTTDPLHPRLKLAHFVIKNVQATLPDGTECNAREFDLAAHIDVDRGAVVVEKMSLPGCKVHLSPSLNVWLAQFNQEPSAAQSPSIFPAWLREIEVQEASIPDAEIQADEGLPKWLGPLLGSVRVSYSGKAFHWVPGELPDLGTQELKLDKLHLRPKIGEGGLRCDSASIILGNDGATSKLQIDEWKLDHPVIEWTQDLEDALLGSAASDVTAEPTATDAQEWSVIMKSGTLKDAEVKITPSLRVPVRGGFKLAGETKNLRITPKGARSESLQSWILSEVSLRTIAALPSSPELVSVERVVASVVPDQWHNFGLIDELTIEKPLIVLNDATLPPAPPSSEPPRDPGAVVPMEPWWEALHFNRLALTGGQISWAGRVSETIAAKVNVDITTTPATAAESGIAEHRLALTAFQMELPSLAKLPVAGVDRLEVVFRLPDVWKNHQIESVSLAGGHVDSGPALSKAFQMPATDSGAAPASAAATKTVPVLKAAERWRANSVKVRDLAVTLQRLAPGLPPVRFNIGFDAADTPLEPEGLAENAEPQ
;
A
#
# COMPACT_ATOMS: atom_id res chain seq x y z
N MET A 1 -108.66 -12.00 -66.14
CA MET A 1 -108.91 -11.34 -64.84
C MET A 1 -107.63 -10.62 -64.46
N SER A 2 -107.60 -9.32 -64.71
CA SER A 2 -106.46 -8.43 -64.48
C SER A 2 -106.88 -7.42 -63.41
N ALA A 3 -106.04 -7.21 -62.40
CA ALA A 3 -106.25 -6.18 -61.39
C ALA A 3 -105.17 -5.11 -61.49
N THR A 4 -105.69 -3.89 -61.63
CA THR A 4 -105.13 -2.54 -61.74
C THR A 4 -104.01 -2.17 -60.76
N SER A 5 -102.93 -1.61 -61.32
CA SER A 5 -101.88 -0.88 -60.62
C SER A 5 -102.30 0.59 -60.46
N ALA A 6 -102.25 1.12 -59.25
CA ALA A 6 -102.61 2.50 -58.92
C ALA A 6 -101.48 3.47 -59.29
N GLU A 7 -101.82 4.46 -60.11
CA GLU A 7 -100.95 5.48 -60.66
C GLU A 7 -100.66 6.58 -59.62
N LYS A 8 -99.38 6.88 -59.41
CA LYS A 8 -98.88 7.87 -58.44
C LYS A 8 -99.03 9.28 -59.01
N PRO A 9 -99.61 10.25 -58.28
CA PRO A 9 -99.86 11.60 -58.78
C PRO A 9 -98.56 12.39 -59.04
N PRO A 10 -98.57 13.32 -60.02
CA PRO A 10 -97.38 14.07 -60.44
C PRO A 10 -96.92 15.07 -59.38
N SER A 11 -95.63 14.99 -59.04
CA SER A 11 -94.96 15.92 -58.11
C SER A 11 -94.97 17.36 -58.63
N PRO A 12 -95.31 18.36 -57.80
CA PRO A 12 -95.35 19.76 -58.23
C PRO A 12 -93.95 20.27 -58.61
N ALA A 13 -93.85 20.89 -59.78
CA ALA A 13 -92.62 21.51 -60.27
C ALA A 13 -92.16 22.62 -59.31
N PRO A 14 -90.91 22.60 -58.82
CA PRO A 14 -90.43 23.56 -57.85
C PRO A 14 -90.36 24.97 -58.45
N SER A 15 -90.97 25.93 -57.74
CA SER A 15 -91.01 27.34 -58.14
C SER A 15 -89.60 27.90 -58.38
N ARG A 16 -89.42 28.63 -59.50
CA ARG A 16 -88.13 29.26 -59.89
C ARG A 16 -87.49 30.12 -58.78
N ARG A 17 -88.27 30.60 -57.80
CA ARG A 17 -87.78 31.32 -56.61
C ARG A 17 -87.03 30.42 -55.62
N ARG A 18 -87.54 29.22 -55.32
CA ARG A 18 -86.84 28.26 -54.43
C ARG A 18 -85.54 27.76 -55.06
N ARG A 19 -85.52 27.54 -56.39
CA ARG A 19 -84.30 27.12 -57.10
C ARG A 19 -83.18 28.15 -57.02
N ARG A 20 -83.49 29.45 -57.12
CA ARG A 20 -82.51 30.54 -56.94
C ARG A 20 -82.01 30.66 -55.50
N LEU A 21 -82.86 30.40 -54.52
CA LEU A 21 -82.50 30.50 -53.10
C LEU A 21 -81.60 29.33 -52.66
N VAL A 22 -81.91 28.11 -53.12
CA VAL A 22 -81.04 26.92 -52.93
C VAL A 22 -79.72 27.09 -53.67
N TRP A 23 -79.71 27.62 -54.90
CA TRP A 23 -78.47 27.90 -55.62
C TRP A 23 -77.60 28.94 -54.92
N ARG A 24 -78.21 29.99 -54.33
CA ARG A 24 -77.48 30.96 -53.50
C ARG A 24 -76.91 30.31 -52.24
N LEU A 25 -77.67 29.46 -51.54
CA LEU A 25 -77.17 28.73 -50.37
C LEU A 25 -76.02 27.77 -50.71
N LEU A 26 -76.08 27.07 -51.84
CA LEU A 26 -74.99 26.21 -52.31
C LEU A 26 -73.75 27.01 -52.73
N ILE A 27 -73.91 28.15 -53.41
CA ILE A 27 -72.78 29.06 -53.68
C ILE A 27 -72.17 29.54 -52.36
N TRP A 28 -72.99 29.99 -51.40
CA TRP A 28 -72.49 30.47 -50.12
C TRP A 28 -71.81 29.37 -49.31
N ALA A 29 -72.36 28.15 -49.27
CA ALA A 29 -71.76 26.99 -48.61
C ALA A 29 -70.45 26.54 -49.28
N SER A 30 -70.40 26.55 -50.61
CA SER A 30 -69.17 26.28 -51.38
C SER A 30 -68.12 27.37 -51.15
N LEU A 31 -68.53 28.64 -51.09
CA LEU A 31 -67.64 29.76 -50.83
C LEU A 31 -67.11 29.71 -49.39
N THR A 32 -67.95 29.38 -48.40
CA THR A 32 -67.51 29.21 -47.01
C THR A 32 -66.60 28.00 -46.86
N ALA A 33 -66.89 26.87 -47.49
CA ALA A 33 -66.01 25.71 -47.50
C ALA A 33 -64.67 26.01 -48.18
N PHE A 34 -64.67 26.77 -49.28
CA PHE A 34 -63.45 27.19 -49.98
C PHE A 34 -62.62 28.17 -49.13
N VAL A 35 -63.26 29.17 -48.51
CA VAL A 35 -62.60 30.10 -47.59
C VAL A 35 -62.07 29.37 -46.37
N PHE A 36 -62.82 28.41 -45.82
CA PHE A 36 -62.37 27.59 -44.69
C PHE A 36 -61.18 26.73 -45.08
N LEU A 37 -61.20 26.07 -46.25
CA LEU A 37 -60.04 25.33 -46.78
C LEU A 37 -58.85 26.24 -47.02
N PHE A 38 -59.05 27.46 -47.52
CA PHE A 38 -57.97 28.42 -47.76
C PHE A 38 -57.36 28.94 -46.46
N ILE A 39 -58.19 29.24 -45.45
CA ILE A 39 -57.73 29.61 -44.11
C ILE A 39 -57.01 28.41 -43.47
N PHE A 40 -57.56 27.21 -43.56
CA PHE A 40 -56.96 26.00 -43.01
C PHE A 40 -55.63 25.67 -43.68
N ALA A 41 -55.55 25.77 -45.02
CA ALA A 41 -54.31 25.62 -45.77
C ALA A 41 -53.31 26.72 -45.44
N GLY A 42 -53.76 27.96 -45.26
CA GLY A 42 -52.93 29.08 -44.83
C GLY A 42 -52.38 28.90 -43.41
N VAL A 43 -53.19 28.38 -42.47
CA VAL A 43 -52.79 28.05 -41.11
C VAL A 43 -51.83 26.86 -41.10
N LEU A 44 -52.08 25.81 -41.88
CA LEU A 44 -51.17 24.68 -42.03
C LEU A 44 -49.84 25.11 -42.65
N TYR A 45 -49.87 25.95 -43.69
CA TYR A 45 -48.67 26.51 -44.31
C TYR A 45 -47.92 27.42 -43.34
N TRP A 46 -48.62 28.27 -42.59
CA TRP A 46 -48.03 29.11 -41.56
C TRP A 46 -47.37 28.25 -40.47
N ALA A 47 -48.08 27.24 -39.94
CA ALA A 47 -47.55 26.31 -38.95
C ALA A 47 -46.34 25.53 -39.48
N TYR A 48 -46.37 25.10 -40.75
CA TYR A 48 -45.25 24.45 -41.41
C TYR A 48 -44.06 25.39 -41.61
N SER A 49 -44.30 26.68 -41.90
CA SER A 49 -43.24 27.70 -42.04
C SER A 49 -42.64 28.14 -40.69
N GLN A 50 -43.41 28.05 -39.61
CA GLN A 50 -42.97 28.37 -38.25
C GLN A 50 -42.49 27.13 -37.48
N ARG A 51 -42.41 25.96 -38.12
CA ARG A 51 -42.17 24.68 -37.42
C ARG A 51 -40.88 24.68 -36.60
N ASP A 52 -39.79 25.21 -37.14
CA ASP A 52 -38.49 25.23 -36.46
C ASP A 52 -38.55 26.15 -35.22
N ARG A 53 -39.23 27.29 -35.33
CA ARG A 53 -39.47 28.20 -34.20
C ARG A 53 -40.36 27.58 -33.14
N LEU A 54 -41.47 26.96 -33.53
CA LEU A 54 -42.41 26.31 -32.60
C LEU A 54 -41.75 25.17 -31.84
N VAL A 55 -40.89 24.38 -32.50
CA VAL A 55 -40.10 23.33 -31.85
C VAL A 55 -39.03 23.93 -30.94
N GLY A 56 -38.32 24.99 -31.37
CA GLY A 56 -37.38 25.72 -30.51
C GLY A 56 -38.05 26.27 -29.24
N ASP A 57 -39.22 26.88 -29.37
CA ASP A 57 -40.02 27.38 -28.23
C ASP A 57 -40.50 26.23 -27.34
N ALA A 58 -40.84 25.07 -27.92
CA ALA A 58 -41.22 23.88 -27.15
C ALA A 58 -40.04 23.30 -26.37
N ILE A 59 -38.85 23.17 -26.98
CA ILE A 59 -37.63 22.71 -26.30
C ILE A 59 -37.23 23.70 -25.19
N THR A 60 -37.31 25.01 -25.47
CA THR A 60 -37.06 26.09 -24.49
C THR A 60 -37.99 25.96 -23.27
N LYS A 61 -39.25 25.57 -23.46
CA LYS A 61 -40.19 25.32 -22.35
C LYS A 61 -39.84 24.07 -21.55
N MET A 62 -39.22 23.07 -22.17
CA MET A 62 -38.81 21.83 -21.49
C MET A 62 -37.47 21.99 -20.74
N LEU A 63 -36.65 22.96 -21.13
CA LEU A 63 -35.34 23.26 -20.55
C LEU A 63 -35.34 24.66 -19.92
N PRO A 64 -35.99 24.85 -18.75
CA PRO A 64 -36.02 26.15 -18.08
C PRO A 64 -34.59 26.62 -17.80
N GLY A 65 -34.26 27.82 -18.26
CA GLY A 65 -32.92 28.40 -18.15
C GLY A 65 -32.14 28.45 -19.47
N TYR A 66 -32.61 27.81 -20.55
CA TYR A 66 -31.94 27.81 -21.85
C TYR A 66 -32.90 28.16 -22.99
N SER A 67 -32.41 28.87 -24.01
CA SER A 67 -33.14 29.13 -25.25
C SER A 67 -32.64 28.20 -26.37
N ALA A 68 -33.55 27.47 -27.00
CA ALA A 68 -33.21 26.52 -28.06
C ALA A 68 -33.49 27.11 -29.45
N ARG A 69 -32.52 27.03 -30.36
CA ARG A 69 -32.65 27.39 -31.78
C ARG A 69 -32.53 26.14 -32.64
N VAL A 70 -33.54 25.85 -33.44
CA VAL A 70 -33.58 24.71 -34.36
C VAL A 70 -33.43 25.23 -35.79
N THR A 71 -32.54 24.62 -36.58
CA THR A 71 -32.25 25.09 -37.95
C THR A 71 -32.96 24.26 -39.02
N GLY A 72 -33.33 23.01 -38.71
CA GLY A 72 -34.19 22.22 -39.59
C GLY A 72 -34.95 21.13 -38.84
N LEU A 73 -36.20 20.95 -39.22
CA LEU A 73 -37.07 19.89 -38.72
C LEU A 73 -37.65 19.08 -39.89
N ASP A 74 -37.40 17.77 -39.86
CA ASP A 74 -38.00 16.77 -40.73
C ASP A 74 -39.04 15.96 -39.94
N LEU A 75 -40.29 16.06 -40.36
CA LEU A 75 -41.41 15.32 -39.78
C LEU A 75 -41.88 14.26 -40.77
N SER A 76 -41.74 13.00 -40.40
CA SER A 76 -42.37 11.87 -41.08
C SER A 76 -43.27 11.10 -40.11
N PRO A 77 -44.27 10.34 -40.60
CA PRO A 77 -45.15 9.55 -39.74
C PRO A 77 -44.42 8.56 -38.83
N SER A 78 -43.21 8.12 -39.21
CA SER A 78 -42.41 7.14 -38.48
C SER A 78 -41.19 7.72 -37.77
N LYS A 79 -40.76 8.94 -38.09
CA LYS A 79 -39.53 9.56 -37.55
C LYS A 79 -39.68 11.07 -37.50
N VAL A 80 -39.37 11.65 -36.35
CA VAL A 80 -39.16 13.08 -36.14
C VAL A 80 -37.66 13.30 -36.05
N SER A 81 -37.08 14.17 -36.86
CA SER A 81 -35.68 14.57 -36.73
C SER A 81 -35.51 16.07 -36.73
N ALA A 82 -34.75 16.58 -35.77
CA ALA A 82 -34.32 17.97 -35.68
C ALA A 82 -32.81 18.04 -35.94
N HIS A 83 -32.39 18.94 -36.80
CA HIS A 83 -31.00 19.15 -37.20
C HIS A 83 -30.48 20.47 -36.65
N GLN A 84 -29.23 20.45 -36.19
CA GLN A 84 -28.51 21.63 -35.67
C GLN A 84 -29.32 22.38 -34.61
N VAL A 85 -29.63 21.71 -33.51
CA VAL A 85 -30.29 22.32 -32.34
C VAL A 85 -29.21 22.96 -31.49
N SER A 86 -29.19 24.29 -31.37
CA SER A 86 -28.29 24.99 -30.46
C SER A 86 -29.00 25.48 -29.21
N LEU A 87 -28.35 25.32 -28.06
CA LEU A 87 -28.77 25.78 -26.75
C LEU A 87 -27.97 27.03 -26.40
N VAL A 88 -28.67 28.13 -26.16
CA VAL A 88 -28.11 29.45 -25.88
C VAL A 88 -28.57 29.90 -24.51
N ASP A 89 -27.62 30.32 -23.68
CA ASP A 89 -27.91 30.99 -22.42
C ASP A 89 -28.70 32.28 -22.69
N PRO A 90 -29.93 32.43 -22.17
CA PRO A 90 -30.71 33.64 -22.35
C PRO A 90 -30.07 34.87 -21.70
N VAL A 91 -29.19 34.70 -20.69
CA VAL A 91 -28.54 35.81 -19.98
C VAL A 91 -27.29 36.28 -20.71
N SER A 92 -26.34 35.37 -20.99
CA SER A 92 -25.09 35.74 -21.67
C SER A 92 -25.18 35.79 -23.19
N GLY A 93 -26.20 35.15 -23.79
CA GLY A 93 -26.30 34.95 -25.24
C GLY A 93 -25.24 34.00 -25.81
N LYS A 94 -24.44 33.34 -24.97
CA LYS A 94 -23.41 32.38 -25.37
C LYS A 94 -24.07 31.05 -25.71
N GLU A 95 -23.61 30.43 -26.79
CA GLU A 95 -24.00 29.05 -27.14
C GLU A 95 -23.31 28.08 -26.17
N ILE A 96 -24.10 27.37 -25.37
CA ILE A 96 -23.61 26.41 -24.37
C ILE A 96 -23.50 25.01 -24.98
N GLY A 97 -24.33 24.71 -25.99
CA GLY A 97 -24.19 23.45 -26.69
C GLY A 97 -24.94 23.38 -28.00
N GLN A 98 -24.57 22.39 -28.79
CA GLN A 98 -25.12 22.11 -30.11
C GLN A 98 -25.40 20.61 -30.23
N VAL A 99 -26.50 20.25 -30.87
CA VAL A 99 -26.84 18.87 -31.24
C VAL A 99 -26.94 18.80 -32.75
N ALA A 100 -26.12 17.97 -33.38
CA ALA A 100 -26.09 17.84 -34.84
C ALA A 100 -27.39 17.24 -35.39
N GLU A 101 -27.83 16.11 -34.84
CA GLU A 101 -29.12 15.48 -35.16
C GLU A 101 -29.75 14.93 -33.87
N PHE A 102 -30.99 15.32 -33.62
CA PHE A 102 -31.88 14.64 -32.68
C PHE A 102 -32.91 13.88 -33.50
N SER A 103 -33.04 12.58 -33.29
CA SER A 103 -34.02 11.75 -33.96
C SER A 103 -34.87 10.97 -32.97
N TRP A 104 -36.14 10.83 -33.31
CA TRP A 104 -37.14 10.20 -32.46
C TRP A 104 -38.09 9.38 -33.34
N VAL A 105 -38.25 8.11 -33.00
CA VAL A 105 -39.22 7.18 -33.59
C VAL A 105 -40.34 6.99 -32.56
N PRO A 106 -41.37 7.86 -32.59
CA PRO A 106 -42.44 7.86 -31.61
C PRO A 106 -43.36 6.64 -31.74
N GLU A 107 -43.75 6.07 -30.60
CA GLU A 107 -44.90 5.17 -30.53
C GLU A 107 -46.20 5.99 -30.38
N TRP A 108 -46.64 6.69 -31.43
CA TRP A 108 -47.74 7.68 -31.37
C TRP A 108 -48.98 7.23 -30.58
N MET A 109 -49.41 5.98 -30.76
CA MET A 109 -50.60 5.43 -30.11
C MET A 109 -50.42 5.13 -28.61
N LYS A 110 -49.17 5.14 -28.12
CA LYS A 110 -48.79 4.78 -26.76
C LYS A 110 -48.12 5.94 -26.00
N LEU A 111 -47.98 7.11 -26.60
CA LEU A 111 -47.43 8.30 -25.92
C LEU A 111 -48.25 8.70 -24.68
N THR A 112 -49.57 8.51 -24.74
CA THR A 112 -50.48 8.73 -23.59
C THR A 112 -50.24 7.76 -22.43
N GLN A 113 -49.53 6.66 -22.68
CA GLN A 113 -49.11 5.67 -21.69
C GLN A 113 -47.67 5.92 -21.21
N GLY A 114 -47.06 7.07 -21.56
CA GLY A 114 -45.68 7.40 -21.21
C GLY A 114 -44.62 6.68 -22.06
N ARG A 115 -45.01 5.99 -23.14
CA ARG A 115 -44.07 5.27 -24.03
C ARG A 115 -43.56 6.19 -25.13
N ILE A 116 -42.30 6.60 -24.99
CA ILE A 116 -41.65 7.54 -25.89
C ILE A 116 -41.22 6.86 -27.19
N GLY A 117 -40.80 5.59 -27.16
CA GLY A 117 -40.29 4.87 -28.34
C GLY A 117 -38.75 4.88 -28.40
N GLU A 118 -38.18 5.05 -29.60
CA GLU A 118 -36.73 5.09 -29.79
C GLU A 118 -36.24 6.53 -29.98
N VAL A 119 -35.19 6.92 -29.26
CA VAL A 119 -34.55 8.23 -29.33
C VAL A 119 -33.09 8.02 -29.73
N ALA A 120 -32.56 8.82 -30.64
CA ALA A 120 -31.14 8.84 -30.95
C ALA A 120 -30.66 10.28 -31.10
N ILE A 121 -29.62 10.61 -30.35
CA ILE A 121 -28.98 11.93 -30.35
C ILE A 121 -27.57 11.76 -30.90
N SER A 122 -27.18 12.58 -31.86
CA SER A 122 -25.86 12.53 -32.48
C SER A 122 -25.17 13.90 -32.52
N GLY A 123 -23.85 13.87 -32.36
CA GLY A 123 -22.99 15.05 -32.48
C GLY A 123 -23.34 16.14 -31.46
N VAL A 124 -23.50 15.77 -30.20
CA VAL A 124 -23.71 16.74 -29.12
C VAL A 124 -22.36 17.38 -28.79
N THR A 125 -22.28 18.70 -28.79
CA THR A 125 -21.11 19.46 -28.33
C THR A 125 -21.55 20.38 -27.22
N VAL A 126 -20.93 20.31 -26.05
CA VAL A 126 -21.20 21.21 -24.92
C VAL A 126 -19.93 21.98 -24.63
N LYS A 127 -20.02 23.31 -24.65
CA LYS A 127 -18.93 24.23 -24.33
C LYS A 127 -19.37 25.14 -23.21
N THR A 128 -18.76 25.01 -22.04
CA THR A 128 -19.19 25.76 -20.85
C THR A 128 -17.98 26.21 -20.03
N ASP A 129 -18.23 27.08 -19.06
CA ASP A 129 -17.21 27.59 -18.14
C ASP A 129 -17.31 26.95 -16.74
N ALA A 130 -16.26 27.13 -15.94
CA ALA A 130 -16.17 26.63 -14.57
C ALA A 130 -17.29 27.15 -13.65
N ALA A 131 -17.78 28.37 -13.87
CA ALA A 131 -18.87 28.94 -13.07
C ALA A 131 -20.18 28.18 -13.30
N THR A 132 -20.47 27.88 -14.56
CA THR A 132 -21.64 27.10 -14.97
C THR A 132 -21.54 25.65 -14.50
N LEU A 133 -20.34 25.04 -14.57
CA LEU A 133 -20.12 23.71 -13.99
C LEU A 133 -20.37 23.72 -12.48
N ARG A 134 -19.85 24.71 -11.76
CA ARG A 134 -20.07 24.83 -10.31
C ARG A 134 -21.54 25.04 -9.96
N SER A 135 -22.30 25.82 -10.74
CA SER A 135 -23.75 25.95 -10.52
C SER A 135 -24.47 24.62 -10.77
N TRP A 136 -24.13 23.88 -11.83
CA TRP A 136 -24.72 22.56 -12.08
C TRP A 136 -24.40 21.55 -10.97
N LEU A 137 -23.16 21.54 -10.47
CA LEU A 137 -22.74 20.69 -9.36
C LEU A 137 -23.39 21.12 -8.03
N ALA A 138 -23.56 22.42 -7.80
CA ALA A 138 -24.25 22.93 -6.61
C ALA A 138 -25.75 22.63 -6.64
N GLU A 139 -26.40 22.76 -7.81
CA GLU A 139 -27.81 22.40 -8.00
C GLU A 139 -28.02 20.90 -7.84
N SER A 140 -27.12 20.05 -8.34
CA SER A 140 -27.21 18.60 -8.15
C SER A 140 -26.94 18.17 -6.71
N ALA A 141 -26.02 18.84 -6.00
CA ALA A 141 -25.78 18.61 -4.58
C ALA A 141 -26.92 19.12 -3.67
N GLN A 142 -27.65 20.15 -4.10
CA GLN A 142 -28.80 20.72 -3.39
C GLN A 142 -30.14 20.07 -3.76
N ALA A 143 -30.16 19.09 -4.68
CA ALA A 143 -31.32 18.26 -4.97
C ALA A 143 -31.63 17.29 -3.80
N ASN A 144 -31.61 17.79 -2.56
CA ASN A 144 -32.49 17.31 -1.52
C ASN A 144 -33.92 17.60 -1.99
N VAL A 145 -34.47 16.69 -2.78
CA VAL A 145 -35.92 16.59 -2.89
C VAL A 145 -36.37 16.24 -1.48
N THR A 146 -36.69 17.27 -0.69
CA THR A 146 -37.60 17.12 0.42
C THR A 146 -38.86 16.61 -0.24
N VAL A 147 -39.05 15.29 -0.25
CA VAL A 147 -40.35 14.68 -0.51
C VAL A 147 -41.20 15.16 0.66
N GLN A 148 -41.74 16.36 0.53
CA GLN A 148 -42.84 16.79 1.37
C GLN A 148 -43.90 15.74 1.11
N GLU A 149 -44.13 14.92 2.12
CA GLU A 149 -45.22 13.96 2.22
C GLU A 149 -46.55 14.75 2.32
N THR A 150 -46.80 15.63 1.36
CA THR A 150 -48.13 16.18 1.12
C THR A 150 -48.79 15.23 0.13
N ALA A 151 -49.83 14.57 0.62
CA ALA A 151 -50.59 13.48 0.02
C ALA A 151 -51.29 13.76 -1.33
N ASP A 152 -50.89 14.82 -2.04
CA ASP A 152 -51.30 15.12 -3.42
C ASP A 152 -50.05 15.18 -4.31
N ALA A 153 -49.33 14.05 -4.40
CA ALA A 153 -48.26 13.90 -5.37
C ALA A 153 -48.88 13.96 -6.77
N SER A 154 -48.68 15.08 -7.46
CA SER A 154 -48.89 15.18 -8.89
C SER A 154 -48.04 14.07 -9.53
N VAL A 155 -48.68 12.98 -9.93
CA VAL A 155 -48.04 11.80 -10.52
C VAL A 155 -47.35 12.28 -11.79
N VAL A 156 -46.04 12.51 -11.72
CA VAL A 156 -45.22 12.63 -12.91
C VAL A 156 -45.40 11.30 -13.64
N PRO A 157 -45.97 11.27 -14.86
CA PRO A 157 -46.19 10.02 -15.56
C PRO A 157 -44.83 9.36 -15.77
N GLY A 158 -44.67 8.14 -15.25
CA GLY A 158 -43.45 7.38 -15.48
C GLY A 158 -43.20 7.18 -16.97
N ILE A 159 -41.94 7.08 -17.35
CA ILE A 159 -41.49 7.16 -18.73
C ILE A 159 -40.97 5.79 -19.15
N SER A 160 -41.37 5.33 -20.34
CA SER A 160 -40.83 4.13 -20.96
C SER A 160 -40.13 4.47 -22.28
N ILE A 161 -38.84 4.16 -22.35
CA ILE A 161 -37.95 4.37 -23.50
C ILE A 161 -37.51 3.00 -24.00
N ALA A 162 -37.88 2.67 -25.24
CA ALA A 162 -37.50 1.40 -25.84
C ALA A 162 -35.99 1.35 -26.09
N ARG A 163 -35.44 2.44 -26.62
CA ARG A 163 -34.01 2.62 -26.88
C ARG A 163 -33.64 4.10 -26.88
N ALA A 164 -32.55 4.47 -26.23
CA ALA A 164 -31.91 5.78 -26.37
C ALA A 164 -30.45 5.60 -26.76
N ASP A 165 -30.05 6.12 -27.92
CA ASP A 165 -28.66 6.12 -28.37
C ASP A 165 -28.07 7.53 -28.29
N LEU A 166 -26.87 7.64 -27.73
CA LEU A 166 -26.05 8.85 -27.74
C LEU A 166 -24.78 8.57 -28.54
N SER A 167 -24.71 9.15 -29.73
CA SER A 167 -23.62 8.96 -30.68
C SER A 167 -22.76 10.22 -30.77
N SER A 168 -21.63 10.22 -30.06
CA SER A 168 -20.67 11.34 -29.98
C SER A 168 -21.22 12.56 -29.22
N LEU A 169 -21.01 12.59 -27.91
CA LEU A 169 -21.09 13.75 -27.04
C LEU A 169 -19.68 14.27 -26.77
N HIS A 170 -19.38 15.51 -27.13
CA HIS A 170 -18.13 16.19 -26.84
C HIS A 170 -18.39 17.24 -25.78
N ILE A 171 -17.74 17.14 -24.62
CA ILE A 171 -17.83 18.14 -23.55
C ILE A 171 -16.48 18.82 -23.42
N GLU A 172 -16.49 20.15 -23.48
CA GLU A 172 -15.34 21.01 -23.22
C GLU A 172 -15.74 22.05 -22.15
N ILE A 173 -15.06 21.99 -21.01
CA ILE A 173 -15.26 22.89 -19.88
C ILE A 173 -13.99 23.70 -19.70
N GLU A 174 -14.10 25.01 -19.81
CA GLU A 174 -13.01 25.94 -19.50
C GLU A 174 -12.85 26.04 -17.98
N GLY A 175 -11.66 25.69 -17.47
CA GLY A 175 -11.31 25.76 -16.06
C GLY A 175 -11.07 27.20 -15.57
N ASP A 176 -10.94 27.37 -14.27
CA ASP A 176 -10.57 28.63 -13.61
C ASP A 176 -9.50 28.39 -12.53
N GLU A 177 -9.22 29.39 -11.68
CA GLU A 177 -8.19 29.28 -10.62
C GLU A 177 -8.48 28.17 -9.58
N LEU A 178 -9.71 27.66 -9.51
CA LEU A 178 -10.13 26.66 -8.52
C LEU A 178 -10.70 25.38 -9.14
N THR A 179 -11.06 25.42 -10.43
CA THR A 179 -11.79 24.37 -11.13
C THR A 179 -10.96 23.87 -12.31
N PRO A 180 -10.73 22.55 -12.46
CA PRO A 180 -10.01 22.02 -13.60
C PRO A 180 -10.74 22.31 -14.92
N SER A 181 -9.97 22.48 -15.99
CA SER A 181 -10.54 22.35 -17.34
C SER A 181 -10.79 20.88 -17.62
N LEU A 182 -11.85 20.57 -18.36
CA LEU A 182 -12.25 19.18 -18.66
C LEU A 182 -12.61 19.05 -20.13
N LYS A 183 -12.02 18.06 -20.80
CA LYS A 183 -12.39 17.65 -22.15
C LYS A 183 -12.69 16.17 -22.15
N LEU A 184 -13.81 15.77 -22.71
CA LEU A 184 -14.14 14.35 -22.85
C LEU A 184 -15.07 14.12 -24.03
N GLU A 185 -15.02 12.90 -24.54
CA GLU A 185 -15.98 12.38 -25.51
C GLU A 185 -16.78 11.29 -24.84
N ALA A 186 -18.09 11.25 -25.02
CA ALA A 186 -18.96 10.24 -24.47
C ALA A 186 -19.87 9.67 -25.54
N SER A 187 -20.20 8.39 -25.40
CA SER A 187 -21.20 7.72 -26.19
C SER A 187 -21.93 6.77 -25.26
N GLY A 188 -23.17 6.45 -25.59
CA GLY A 188 -23.93 5.53 -24.75
C GLY A 188 -25.17 5.01 -25.43
N ARG A 189 -25.70 3.95 -24.84
CA ARG A 189 -26.91 3.28 -25.27
C ARG A 189 -27.67 2.83 -24.05
N VAL A 190 -28.94 3.18 -24.00
CA VAL A 190 -29.90 2.72 -23.00
C VAL A 190 -30.98 1.91 -23.71
N GLU A 191 -31.28 0.72 -23.22
CA GLU A 191 -32.33 -0.16 -23.75
C GLU A 191 -33.36 -0.48 -22.68
N GLY A 192 -34.63 -0.41 -23.06
CA GLY A 192 -35.75 -0.88 -22.25
C GLY A 192 -35.82 -0.22 -20.87
N LEU A 193 -35.56 1.08 -20.80
CA LEU A 193 -35.79 1.85 -19.58
C LEU A 193 -37.31 2.01 -19.40
N ASP A 194 -37.85 1.53 -18.29
CA ASP A 194 -39.26 1.66 -17.95
C ASP A 194 -39.39 2.10 -16.49
N THR A 195 -39.81 3.34 -16.27
CA THR A 195 -40.09 3.90 -14.94
C THR A 195 -41.58 4.12 -14.71
N THR A 196 -42.44 3.51 -15.54
CA THR A 196 -43.92 3.60 -15.38
C THR A 196 -44.40 2.99 -14.06
N ASP A 197 -43.72 1.96 -13.56
CA ASP A 197 -43.86 1.46 -12.20
C ASP A 197 -42.66 1.93 -11.35
N PRO A 198 -42.84 2.95 -10.48
CA PRO A 198 -41.75 3.50 -9.67
C PRO A 198 -41.23 2.51 -8.61
N LEU A 199 -41.99 1.44 -8.32
CA LEU A 199 -41.57 0.38 -7.40
C LEU A 199 -40.81 -0.75 -8.09
N HIS A 200 -40.92 -0.86 -9.42
CA HIS A 200 -40.27 -1.91 -10.21
C HIS A 200 -39.71 -1.35 -11.53
N PRO A 201 -38.79 -0.37 -11.47
CA PRO A 201 -38.19 0.16 -12.67
C PRO A 201 -37.42 -0.94 -13.40
N ARG A 202 -37.49 -0.90 -14.72
CA ARG A 202 -36.77 -1.86 -15.57
C ARG A 202 -35.73 -1.12 -16.37
N LEU A 203 -34.56 -1.72 -16.48
CA LEU A 203 -33.49 -1.27 -17.36
C LEU A 203 -32.81 -2.53 -17.88
N LYS A 204 -32.97 -2.80 -19.17
CA LYS A 204 -32.39 -4.00 -19.79
C LYS A 204 -30.88 -3.85 -19.97
N LEU A 205 -30.43 -2.67 -20.39
CA LEU A 205 -29.02 -2.36 -20.58
C LEU A 205 -28.80 -0.86 -20.57
N ALA A 206 -27.78 -0.40 -19.87
CA ALA A 206 -27.18 0.91 -20.03
C ALA A 206 -25.68 0.70 -20.25
N HIS A 207 -25.21 1.03 -21.45
CA HIS A 207 -23.81 0.96 -21.84
C HIS A 207 -23.30 2.36 -22.11
N PHE A 208 -22.29 2.81 -21.38
CA PHE A 208 -21.68 4.13 -21.53
C PHE A 208 -20.18 3.97 -21.76
N VAL A 209 -19.67 4.69 -22.76
CA VAL A 209 -18.26 4.74 -23.08
C VAL A 209 -17.82 6.19 -23.15
N ILE A 210 -16.97 6.59 -22.21
CA ILE A 210 -16.32 7.91 -22.18
C ILE A 210 -14.89 7.72 -22.70
N LYS A 211 -14.42 8.55 -23.63
CA LYS A 211 -13.10 8.49 -24.25
C LYS A 211 -12.40 9.83 -24.11
N ASN A 212 -11.08 9.79 -24.23
CA ASN A 212 -10.24 10.98 -24.32
C ASN A 212 -10.51 11.98 -23.17
N VAL A 213 -10.69 11.47 -21.95
CA VAL A 213 -10.88 12.33 -20.78
C VAL A 213 -9.55 13.00 -20.49
N GLN A 214 -9.53 14.32 -20.58
CA GLN A 214 -8.40 15.18 -20.27
C GLN A 214 -8.87 16.19 -19.26
N ALA A 215 -8.26 16.21 -18.09
CA ALA A 215 -8.48 17.23 -17.09
C ALA A 215 -7.17 17.98 -16.84
N THR A 216 -7.19 19.31 -16.96
CA THR A 216 -6.05 20.14 -16.57
C THR A 216 -6.40 20.87 -15.28
N LEU A 217 -5.68 20.54 -14.20
CA LEU A 217 -5.84 21.16 -12.89
C LEU A 217 -5.37 22.63 -12.92
N PRO A 218 -5.78 23.46 -11.94
CA PRO A 218 -5.37 24.88 -11.89
C PRO A 218 -3.85 25.11 -11.81
N ASP A 219 -3.09 24.13 -11.33
CA ASP A 219 -1.63 24.15 -11.30
C ASP A 219 -0.97 23.74 -12.63
N GLY A 220 -1.77 23.47 -13.67
CA GLY A 220 -1.32 23.01 -14.98
C GLY A 220 -1.09 21.50 -15.09
N THR A 221 -1.33 20.75 -14.01
CA THR A 221 -1.17 19.28 -14.01
C THR A 221 -2.25 18.62 -14.85
N GLU A 222 -1.86 17.73 -15.76
CA GLU A 222 -2.78 16.98 -16.61
C GLU A 222 -3.10 15.61 -16.02
N CYS A 223 -4.39 15.29 -15.92
CA CYS A 223 -4.90 13.95 -15.63
C CYS A 223 -5.62 13.44 -16.88
N ASN A 224 -5.23 12.26 -17.37
CA ASN A 224 -5.73 11.74 -18.62
C ASN A 224 -6.30 10.32 -18.42
N ALA A 225 -7.45 10.03 -19.00
CA ALA A 225 -7.96 8.67 -19.11
C ALA A 225 -8.36 8.38 -20.55
N ARG A 226 -7.87 7.27 -21.10
CA ARG A 226 -8.09 6.92 -22.50
C ARG A 226 -9.55 6.58 -22.77
N GLU A 227 -10.11 5.76 -21.91
CA GLU A 227 -11.46 5.23 -22.04
C GLU A 227 -12.00 4.84 -20.66
N PHE A 228 -13.29 5.04 -20.43
CA PHE A 228 -14.07 4.53 -19.33
C PHE A 228 -15.28 3.81 -19.93
N ASP A 229 -15.40 2.52 -19.66
CA ASP A 229 -16.42 1.63 -20.20
C ASP A 229 -17.28 1.11 -19.04
N LEU A 230 -18.57 1.40 -19.07
CA LEU A 230 -19.55 1.04 -18.04
C LEU A 230 -20.75 0.34 -18.67
N ALA A 231 -21.03 -0.88 -18.25
CA ALA A 231 -22.25 -1.62 -18.62
C ALA A 231 -23.03 -2.00 -17.37
N ALA A 232 -24.31 -1.65 -17.32
CA ALA A 232 -25.19 -1.93 -16.18
C ALA A 232 -26.64 -2.25 -16.61
N HIS A 233 -27.37 -2.96 -15.75
CA HIS A 233 -28.80 -3.24 -15.90
C HIS A 233 -29.50 -3.25 -14.52
N ILE A 234 -30.83 -3.26 -14.52
CA ILE A 234 -31.63 -3.44 -13.29
C ILE A 234 -32.23 -4.84 -13.30
N ASP A 235 -31.89 -5.64 -12.28
CA ASP A 235 -32.56 -6.90 -11.99
C ASP A 235 -33.76 -6.62 -11.08
N VAL A 236 -34.95 -6.69 -11.68
CA VAL A 236 -36.22 -6.36 -11.02
C VAL A 236 -36.58 -7.38 -9.95
N ASP A 237 -36.24 -8.65 -10.16
CA ASP A 237 -36.60 -9.74 -9.25
C ASP A 237 -35.82 -9.62 -7.94
N ARG A 238 -34.56 -9.16 -8.03
CA ARG A 238 -33.69 -8.90 -6.89
C ARG A 238 -33.84 -7.49 -6.33
N GLY A 239 -34.37 -6.54 -7.12
CA GLY A 239 -34.32 -5.11 -6.79
C GLY A 239 -32.88 -4.58 -6.84
N ALA A 240 -32.07 -5.08 -7.76
CA ALA A 240 -30.63 -4.85 -7.82
C ALA A 240 -30.23 -3.96 -9.00
N VAL A 241 -29.25 -3.08 -8.78
CA VAL A 241 -28.49 -2.48 -9.89
C VAL A 241 -27.25 -3.35 -10.10
N VAL A 242 -27.15 -3.99 -11.26
CA VAL A 242 -26.04 -4.86 -11.61
C VAL A 242 -25.15 -4.15 -12.61
N VAL A 243 -23.93 -3.84 -12.21
CA VAL A 243 -22.85 -3.36 -13.08
C VAL A 243 -22.07 -4.57 -13.57
N GLU A 244 -22.32 -4.97 -14.81
CA GLU A 244 -21.67 -6.12 -15.43
C GLU A 244 -20.17 -5.88 -15.61
N LYS A 245 -19.81 -4.67 -16.02
CA LYS A 245 -18.43 -4.30 -16.30
C LYS A 245 -18.20 -2.82 -16.07
N MET A 246 -17.10 -2.51 -15.39
CA MET A 246 -16.53 -1.18 -15.24
C MET A 246 -15.03 -1.26 -15.55
N SER A 247 -14.55 -0.50 -16.54
CA SER A 247 -13.15 -0.53 -16.95
C SER A 247 -12.61 0.88 -17.22
N LEU A 248 -11.44 1.20 -16.68
CA LEU A 248 -10.76 2.49 -16.89
C LEU A 248 -9.29 2.29 -17.37
N PRO A 249 -9.07 1.88 -18.64
CA PRO A 249 -7.72 1.64 -19.16
C PRO A 249 -6.88 2.90 -19.36
N GLY A 250 -5.58 2.76 -19.09
CA GLY A 250 -4.56 3.74 -19.49
C GLY A 250 -4.74 5.10 -18.81
N CYS A 251 -5.19 5.07 -17.56
CA CYS A 251 -5.32 6.27 -16.73
C CYS A 251 -3.93 6.77 -16.33
N LYS A 252 -3.67 8.07 -16.50
CA LYS A 252 -2.47 8.74 -16.01
C LYS A 252 -2.90 9.79 -15.01
N VAL A 253 -2.52 9.59 -13.75
CA VAL A 253 -2.88 10.47 -12.65
C VAL A 253 -1.61 11.03 -12.04
N HIS A 254 -1.48 12.35 -12.11
CA HIS A 254 -0.45 13.07 -11.39
C HIS A 254 -1.07 13.57 -10.07
N LEU A 255 -0.63 12.98 -8.95
CA LEU A 255 -1.05 13.34 -7.61
C LEU A 255 -0.37 14.66 -7.21
N SER A 256 -0.99 15.78 -7.54
CA SER A 256 -0.59 17.12 -7.08
C SER A 256 -1.34 17.54 -5.82
N PRO A 257 -0.84 18.50 -5.02
CA PRO A 257 -1.59 19.06 -3.91
C PRO A 257 -2.93 19.66 -4.34
N SER A 258 -3.01 20.24 -5.54
CA SER A 258 -4.25 20.78 -6.09
C SER A 258 -5.28 19.69 -6.34
N LEU A 259 -4.86 18.52 -6.86
CA LEU A 259 -5.73 17.36 -6.98
C LEU A 259 -6.27 16.92 -5.60
N ASN A 260 -5.41 16.86 -4.58
CA ASN A 260 -5.83 16.50 -3.23
C ASN A 260 -6.80 17.52 -2.62
N VAL A 261 -6.57 18.83 -2.82
CA VAL A 261 -7.47 19.90 -2.36
C VAL A 261 -8.81 19.80 -3.08
N TRP A 262 -8.81 19.54 -4.38
CA TRP A 262 -10.02 19.35 -5.17
C TRP A 262 -10.79 18.08 -4.75
N LEU A 263 -10.11 16.93 -4.61
CA LEU A 263 -10.70 15.68 -4.11
C LEU A 263 -11.23 15.82 -2.68
N ALA A 264 -10.58 16.61 -1.82
CA ALA A 264 -11.03 16.86 -0.46
C ALA A 264 -12.40 17.56 -0.40
N GLN A 265 -12.82 18.27 -1.44
CA GLN A 265 -14.16 18.85 -1.53
C GLN A 265 -15.24 17.77 -1.62
N PHE A 266 -14.93 16.61 -2.19
CA PHE A 266 -15.84 15.46 -2.30
C PHE A 266 -15.77 14.52 -1.09
N ASN A 267 -14.68 14.55 -0.33
CA ASN A 267 -14.51 13.77 0.91
C ASN A 267 -15.12 14.42 2.15
N GLN A 268 -15.85 15.54 2.01
CA GLN A 268 -16.58 16.09 3.15
C GLN A 268 -17.70 15.12 3.53
N GLU A 269 -17.56 14.48 4.69
CA GLU A 269 -18.61 13.61 5.24
C GLU A 269 -19.94 14.37 5.24
N PRO A 270 -21.01 13.84 4.64
CA PRO A 270 -22.32 14.40 4.82
C PRO A 270 -22.62 14.38 6.32
N SER A 271 -22.84 15.56 6.91
CA SER A 271 -23.07 15.71 8.35
C SER A 271 -24.12 14.69 8.81
N ALA A 272 -23.71 13.77 9.69
CA ALA A 272 -24.46 12.59 10.12
C ALA A 272 -25.85 12.88 10.74
N ALA A 273 -26.22 14.15 10.91
CA ALA A 273 -27.47 14.56 11.54
C ALA A 273 -28.69 14.60 10.60
N GLN A 274 -28.56 14.50 9.26
CA GLN A 274 -29.69 14.71 8.34
C GLN A 274 -29.66 13.92 7.01
N SER A 275 -29.28 12.64 7.02
CA SER A 275 -29.46 11.79 5.82
C SER A 275 -30.73 10.92 5.99
N PRO A 276 -31.91 11.34 5.51
CA PRO A 276 -32.98 10.37 5.22
C PRO A 276 -32.42 9.33 4.24
N SER A 277 -32.95 8.11 4.22
CA SER A 277 -32.54 7.09 3.26
C SER A 277 -32.74 7.63 1.83
N ILE A 278 -31.65 8.11 1.20
CA ILE A 278 -31.65 8.74 -0.12
C ILE A 278 -31.91 7.69 -1.24
N PHE A 279 -31.89 6.40 -0.88
CA PHE A 279 -32.12 5.32 -1.83
C PHE A 279 -33.59 5.15 -2.17
N PRO A 280 -33.93 4.92 -3.46
CA PRO A 280 -35.27 4.54 -3.85
C PRO A 280 -35.72 3.28 -3.10
N ALA A 281 -36.99 3.22 -2.69
CA ALA A 281 -37.54 2.08 -1.94
C ALA A 281 -37.44 0.72 -2.67
N TRP A 282 -37.25 0.73 -4.00
CA TRP A 282 -37.08 -0.48 -4.81
C TRP A 282 -35.64 -1.01 -4.80
N LEU A 283 -34.65 -0.17 -4.49
CA LEU A 283 -33.23 -0.55 -4.54
C LEU A 283 -32.86 -1.32 -3.27
N ARG A 284 -32.56 -2.61 -3.44
CA ARG A 284 -32.18 -3.53 -2.36
C ARG A 284 -30.69 -3.82 -2.34
N GLU A 285 -30.03 -3.81 -3.49
CA GLU A 285 -28.61 -4.11 -3.58
C GLU A 285 -27.96 -3.49 -4.83
N ILE A 286 -26.65 -3.31 -4.75
CA ILE A 286 -25.78 -2.94 -5.86
C ILE A 286 -24.75 -4.05 -6.01
N GLU A 287 -24.63 -4.61 -7.21
CA GLU A 287 -23.64 -5.64 -7.53
C GLU A 287 -22.73 -5.10 -8.63
N VAL A 288 -21.41 -5.21 -8.46
CA VAL A 288 -20.41 -4.95 -9.50
C VAL A 288 -19.65 -6.24 -9.77
N GLN A 289 -19.92 -6.83 -10.93
CA GLN A 289 -19.36 -8.15 -11.29
C GLN A 289 -17.88 -8.06 -11.62
N GLU A 290 -17.50 -7.05 -12.41
CA GLU A 290 -16.12 -6.80 -12.82
C GLU A 290 -15.80 -5.30 -12.79
N ALA A 291 -14.76 -4.95 -12.03
CA ALA A 291 -14.16 -3.62 -12.01
C ALA A 291 -12.67 -3.74 -12.34
N SER A 292 -12.19 -3.02 -13.34
CA SER A 292 -10.78 -3.08 -13.73
C SER A 292 -10.19 -1.71 -14.06
N ILE A 293 -8.95 -1.49 -13.65
CA ILE A 293 -8.16 -0.32 -14.02
C ILE A 293 -6.82 -0.86 -14.51
N PRO A 294 -6.71 -1.25 -15.79
CA PRO A 294 -5.46 -1.79 -16.32
C PRO A 294 -4.47 -0.65 -16.63
N ASP A 295 -3.21 -0.86 -16.25
CA ASP A 295 -2.08 0.01 -16.58
C ASP A 295 -2.26 1.48 -16.19
N ALA A 296 -2.84 1.77 -15.03
CA ALA A 296 -2.86 3.13 -14.50
C ALA A 296 -1.45 3.58 -14.12
N GLU A 297 -1.01 4.74 -14.58
CA GLU A 297 0.25 5.35 -14.19
C GLU A 297 -0.03 6.44 -13.15
N ILE A 298 0.44 6.22 -11.92
CA ILE A 298 0.31 7.18 -10.82
C ILE A 298 1.67 7.78 -10.57
N GLN A 299 1.77 9.11 -10.66
CA GLN A 299 2.99 9.86 -10.38
C GLN A 299 2.72 10.87 -9.26
N ALA A 300 3.60 10.92 -8.27
CA ALA A 300 3.52 11.84 -7.14
C ALA A 300 4.86 12.59 -7.00
N ASP A 301 4.94 13.76 -7.64
CA ASP A 301 6.17 14.57 -7.67
C ASP A 301 6.33 15.44 -6.42
N GLU A 302 5.24 15.73 -5.70
CA GLU A 302 5.27 16.63 -4.52
C GLU A 302 4.98 15.94 -3.18
N GLY A 303 4.67 14.65 -3.22
CA GLY A 303 4.37 13.80 -2.06
C GLY A 303 3.21 12.86 -2.37
N LEU A 304 3.33 11.60 -1.96
CA LEU A 304 2.16 10.73 -1.87
C LEU A 304 1.18 11.27 -0.80
N PRO A 305 -0.12 10.91 -0.87
CA PRO A 305 -1.08 11.18 0.19
C PRO A 305 -0.51 10.81 1.57
N LYS A 306 -0.87 11.55 2.62
CA LYS A 306 -0.29 11.38 3.98
C LYS A 306 -0.31 9.92 4.49
N TRP A 307 -1.27 9.10 4.06
CA TRP A 307 -1.37 7.69 4.45
C TRP A 307 -0.31 6.77 3.79
N LEU A 308 0.32 7.21 2.70
CA LEU A 308 1.44 6.53 2.02
C LEU A 308 2.82 7.08 2.44
N GLY A 309 2.86 8.04 3.37
CA GLY A 309 4.11 8.61 3.89
C GLY A 309 4.75 9.69 3.02
N PRO A 310 5.89 10.28 3.47
CA PRO A 310 6.55 11.42 2.81
C PRO A 310 7.39 11.02 1.58
N LEU A 311 7.01 9.94 0.89
CA LEU A 311 7.73 9.42 -0.26
C LEU A 311 7.21 10.07 -1.54
N LEU A 312 8.13 10.34 -2.47
CA LEU A 312 7.86 10.68 -3.86
C LEU A 312 7.97 9.41 -4.69
N GLY A 313 7.26 9.34 -5.81
CA GLY A 313 7.41 8.17 -6.65
C GLY A 313 6.50 8.12 -7.85
N SER A 314 6.78 7.13 -8.68
CA SER A 314 5.86 6.68 -9.72
C SER A 314 5.60 5.19 -9.55
N VAL A 315 4.39 4.77 -9.90
CA VAL A 315 3.98 3.38 -9.89
C VAL A 315 2.99 3.14 -11.01
N ARG A 316 3.15 2.02 -11.71
CA ARG A 316 2.10 1.54 -12.61
C ARG A 316 1.23 0.58 -11.83
N VAL A 317 -0.04 0.90 -11.72
CA VAL A 317 -1.04 0.13 -10.98
C VAL A 317 -1.98 -0.54 -11.96
N SER A 318 -2.13 -1.85 -11.85
CA SER A 318 -3.24 -2.57 -12.46
C SER A 318 -4.14 -3.10 -11.36
N TYR A 319 -5.40 -2.72 -11.39
CA TYR A 319 -6.41 -3.15 -10.41
C TYR A 319 -7.48 -4.01 -11.07
N SER A 320 -7.90 -5.08 -10.38
CA SER A 320 -8.98 -5.97 -10.79
C SER A 320 -9.81 -6.36 -9.57
N GLY A 321 -11.03 -5.86 -9.48
CA GLY A 321 -12.04 -6.24 -8.50
C GLY A 321 -13.11 -7.12 -9.14
N LYS A 322 -13.56 -8.15 -8.40
CA LYS A 322 -14.65 -9.04 -8.83
C LYS A 322 -15.66 -9.26 -7.71
N ALA A 323 -16.92 -9.32 -8.10
CA ALA A 323 -18.05 -9.64 -7.22
C ALA A 323 -18.16 -8.69 -6.01
N PHE A 324 -18.03 -7.38 -6.25
CA PHE A 324 -18.39 -6.40 -5.23
C PHE A 324 -19.91 -6.42 -5.05
N HIS A 325 -20.36 -6.44 -3.81
CA HIS A 325 -21.76 -6.51 -3.45
C HIS A 325 -22.03 -5.56 -2.29
N TRP A 326 -23.10 -4.78 -2.41
CA TRP A 326 -23.47 -3.84 -1.38
C TRP A 326 -24.98 -3.76 -1.20
N VAL A 327 -25.42 -3.99 0.04
CA VAL A 327 -26.79 -3.79 0.49
C VAL A 327 -26.85 -2.46 1.22
N PRO A 328 -27.72 -1.51 0.82
CA PRO A 328 -27.87 -0.26 1.54
C PRO A 328 -28.17 -0.48 3.02
N GLY A 329 -27.35 0.10 3.89
CA GLY A 329 -27.44 -0.08 5.35
C GLY A 329 -26.51 -1.15 5.92
N GLU A 330 -25.88 -1.97 5.07
CA GLU A 330 -24.84 -2.93 5.44
C GLU A 330 -23.46 -2.45 4.99
N LEU A 331 -22.40 -3.05 5.56
CA LEU A 331 -21.03 -2.81 5.09
C LEU A 331 -20.85 -3.46 3.72
N PRO A 332 -20.17 -2.80 2.76
CA PRO A 332 -19.94 -3.38 1.44
C PRO A 332 -19.06 -4.63 1.54
N ASP A 333 -19.49 -5.69 0.85
CA ASP A 333 -18.68 -6.85 0.51
C ASP A 333 -17.85 -6.47 -0.72
N LEU A 334 -16.54 -6.40 -0.55
CA LEU A 334 -15.65 -5.99 -1.62
C LEU A 334 -15.30 -7.15 -2.56
N GLY A 335 -15.67 -8.39 -2.24
CA GLY A 335 -15.32 -9.55 -3.04
C GLY A 335 -13.80 -9.76 -3.13
N THR A 336 -13.33 -10.23 -4.29
CA THR A 336 -11.88 -10.44 -4.52
C THR A 336 -11.27 -9.22 -5.18
N GLN A 337 -10.19 -8.70 -4.58
CA GLN A 337 -9.57 -7.44 -4.96
C GLN A 337 -8.08 -7.67 -5.22
N GLU A 338 -7.66 -7.57 -6.46
CA GLU A 338 -6.27 -7.80 -6.89
C GLU A 338 -5.63 -6.49 -7.34
N LEU A 339 -4.46 -6.19 -6.77
CA LEU A 339 -3.63 -5.04 -7.09
C LEU A 339 -2.27 -5.52 -7.58
N LYS A 340 -1.89 -5.14 -8.79
CA LYS A 340 -0.54 -5.34 -9.35
C LYS A 340 0.15 -4.01 -9.46
N LEU A 341 1.36 -3.92 -8.92
CA LEU A 341 2.20 -2.73 -8.99
C LEU A 341 3.41 -3.09 -9.82
N ASP A 342 3.57 -2.46 -10.97
CA ASP A 342 4.74 -2.62 -11.82
C ASP A 342 5.57 -1.34 -11.81
N LYS A 343 6.89 -1.49 -11.91
CA LYS A 343 7.86 -0.38 -11.92
C LYS A 343 7.68 0.57 -10.74
N LEU A 344 7.46 0.02 -9.54
CA LEU A 344 7.36 0.80 -8.32
C LEU A 344 8.70 1.50 -8.06
N HIS A 345 8.69 2.82 -7.95
CA HIS A 345 9.85 3.60 -7.55
C HIS A 345 9.44 4.61 -6.49
N LEU A 346 9.92 4.40 -5.28
CA LEU A 346 9.70 5.27 -4.13
C LEU A 346 11.04 5.88 -3.69
N ARG A 347 11.05 7.17 -3.39
CA ARG A 347 12.23 7.90 -2.89
C ARG A 347 11.80 8.91 -1.82
N PRO A 348 12.67 9.27 -0.86
CA PRO A 348 12.36 10.35 0.06
C PRO A 348 12.19 11.68 -0.68
N LYS A 349 11.41 12.60 -0.10
CA LYS A 349 11.20 13.94 -0.68
C LYS A 349 12.47 14.78 -0.75
N ILE A 350 13.37 14.58 0.22
CA ILE A 350 14.66 15.25 0.32
C ILE A 350 15.70 14.15 0.56
N GLY A 351 16.80 14.18 -0.18
CA GLY A 351 17.93 13.28 0.04
C GLY A 351 18.03 12.09 -0.93
N GLU A 352 18.90 11.15 -0.59
CA GLU A 352 19.24 9.96 -1.38
C GLU A 352 18.53 8.69 -0.87
N GLY A 353 18.61 7.61 -1.65
CA GLY A 353 18.02 6.32 -1.32
C GLY A 353 16.62 6.14 -1.92
N GLY A 354 16.09 4.94 -1.76
CA GLY A 354 14.80 4.59 -2.32
C GLY A 354 14.51 3.11 -2.35
N LEU A 355 13.30 2.80 -2.78
CA LEU A 355 12.80 1.45 -3.01
C LEU A 355 12.38 1.33 -4.46
N ARG A 356 12.94 0.35 -5.16
CA ARG A 356 12.56 -0.03 -6.52
C ARG A 356 12.02 -1.45 -6.49
N CYS A 357 10.92 -1.71 -7.20
CA CYS A 357 10.41 -3.06 -7.36
C CYS A 357 9.82 -3.21 -8.76
N ASP A 358 10.25 -4.24 -9.48
CA ASP A 358 9.81 -4.47 -10.85
C ASP A 358 8.34 -4.88 -10.91
N SER A 359 7.93 -5.76 -10.00
CA SER A 359 6.55 -6.21 -9.87
C SER A 359 6.20 -6.59 -8.43
N ALA A 360 5.06 -6.11 -7.97
CA ALA A 360 4.41 -6.49 -6.74
C ALA A 360 2.98 -6.92 -7.03
N SER A 361 2.48 -7.91 -6.30
CA SER A 361 1.08 -8.32 -6.35
C SER A 361 0.53 -8.39 -4.94
N ILE A 362 -0.65 -7.84 -4.74
CA ILE A 362 -1.35 -7.78 -3.46
C ILE A 362 -2.79 -8.20 -3.72
N ILE A 363 -3.26 -9.23 -3.02
CA ILE A 363 -4.66 -9.65 -2.99
C ILE A 363 -5.23 -9.19 -1.65
N LEU A 364 -6.19 -8.27 -1.70
CA LEU A 364 -6.85 -7.76 -0.51
C LEU A 364 -7.96 -8.73 -0.08
N GLY A 365 -8.05 -8.93 1.24
CA GLY A 365 -9.08 -9.74 1.85
C GLY A 365 -10.40 -8.98 2.00
N ASN A 366 -11.48 -9.73 2.06
CA ASN A 366 -12.86 -9.23 2.10
C ASN A 366 -13.37 -8.90 3.52
N ASP A 367 -12.49 -8.54 4.45
CA ASP A 367 -12.95 -8.03 5.74
C ASP A 367 -13.43 -6.59 5.49
N GLY A 368 -14.74 -6.46 5.27
CA GLY A 368 -15.44 -5.22 4.89
C GLY A 368 -15.03 -4.00 5.72
N ALA A 369 -15.32 -2.80 5.21
CA ALA A 369 -14.85 -1.47 5.64
C ALA A 369 -14.70 -1.24 7.17
N THR A 370 -13.70 -1.88 7.77
CA THR A 370 -13.26 -1.72 9.14
C THR A 370 -11.90 -1.02 9.11
N SER A 371 -11.44 -0.49 10.24
CA SER A 371 -10.10 0.12 10.40
C SER A 371 -8.93 -0.88 10.20
N LYS A 372 -9.20 -2.04 9.60
CA LYS A 372 -8.28 -3.16 9.41
C LYS A 372 -8.08 -3.39 7.93
N LEU A 373 -6.85 -3.23 7.46
CA LEU A 373 -6.48 -3.62 6.11
C LEU A 373 -6.12 -5.11 6.14
N GLN A 374 -6.91 -5.96 5.48
CA GLN A 374 -6.58 -7.36 5.31
C GLN A 374 -5.93 -7.60 3.94
N ILE A 375 -4.79 -8.26 3.96
CA ILE A 375 -4.03 -8.71 2.79
C ILE A 375 -4.00 -10.23 2.86
N ASP A 376 -4.69 -10.88 1.92
CA ASP A 376 -4.75 -12.34 1.87
C ASP A 376 -3.45 -12.93 1.30
N GLU A 377 -2.89 -12.27 0.28
CA GLU A 377 -1.63 -12.66 -0.35
C GLU A 377 -0.84 -11.42 -0.77
N TRP A 378 0.47 -11.40 -0.52
CA TRP A 378 1.37 -10.41 -1.10
C TRP A 378 2.63 -11.05 -1.69
N LYS A 379 3.13 -10.49 -2.78
CA LYS A 379 4.34 -10.95 -3.45
C LYS A 379 5.15 -9.77 -3.93
N LEU A 380 6.44 -9.75 -3.57
CA LEU A 380 7.41 -8.78 -4.05
C LEU A 380 8.55 -9.52 -4.76
N ASP A 381 8.74 -9.22 -6.04
CA ASP A 381 9.80 -9.82 -6.86
C ASP A 381 10.94 -8.83 -7.09
N HIS A 382 12.15 -9.23 -6.71
CA HIS A 382 13.41 -8.48 -6.92
C HIS A 382 13.40 -7.01 -6.45
N PRO A 383 12.90 -6.68 -5.24
CA PRO A 383 12.95 -5.30 -4.79
C PRO A 383 14.39 -4.90 -4.47
N VAL A 384 14.79 -3.71 -4.92
CA VAL A 384 16.08 -3.09 -4.60
C VAL A 384 15.84 -1.97 -3.59
N ILE A 385 16.44 -2.10 -2.42
CA ILE A 385 16.33 -1.15 -1.30
C ILE A 385 17.68 -0.47 -1.12
N GLU A 386 17.74 0.81 -1.40
CA GLU A 386 18.88 1.68 -1.11
C GLU A 386 18.62 2.37 0.23
N TRP A 387 19.04 1.71 1.32
CA TRP A 387 18.89 2.19 2.69
C TRP A 387 19.90 3.30 2.99
N THR A 388 19.39 4.50 3.23
CA THR A 388 20.14 5.71 3.55
C THR A 388 19.56 6.37 4.79
N GLN A 389 20.28 7.34 5.38
CA GLN A 389 19.74 8.18 6.46
C GLN A 389 18.43 8.87 6.04
N ASP A 390 18.35 9.38 4.81
CA ASP A 390 17.18 10.12 4.32
C ASP A 390 15.95 9.21 4.14
N LEU A 391 16.15 7.98 3.65
CA LEU A 391 15.08 6.98 3.57
C LEU A 391 14.65 6.52 4.97
N GLU A 392 15.61 6.34 5.88
CA GLU A 392 15.36 5.97 7.27
C GLU A 392 14.53 7.04 8.00
N ASP A 393 14.89 8.32 7.88
CA ASP A 393 14.15 9.43 8.47
C ASP A 393 12.75 9.60 7.86
N ALA A 394 12.60 9.32 6.56
CA ALA A 394 11.31 9.36 5.88
C ALA A 394 10.36 8.24 6.32
N LEU A 395 10.87 7.04 6.60
CA LEU A 395 10.07 5.87 6.97
C LEU A 395 9.82 5.74 8.48
N LEU A 396 10.84 6.04 9.30
CA LEU A 396 10.81 5.80 10.74
C LEU A 396 10.61 7.08 11.57
N GLY A 397 10.57 8.25 10.91
CA GLY A 397 10.58 9.54 11.58
C GLY A 397 11.97 9.93 12.11
N SER A 398 12.22 11.23 12.21
CA SER A 398 13.49 11.74 12.73
C SER A 398 13.65 11.37 14.21
N ALA A 399 14.74 10.66 14.53
CA ALA A 399 15.07 10.24 15.89
C ALA A 399 15.18 11.40 16.90
N ALA A 400 15.26 12.64 16.44
CA ALA A 400 15.36 13.84 17.28
C ALA A 400 14.01 14.39 17.80
N SER A 401 12.87 13.85 17.35
CA SER A 401 11.55 14.47 17.64
C SER A 401 10.73 13.82 18.77
N ASP A 402 11.21 12.74 19.41
CA ASP A 402 10.40 11.92 20.32
C ASP A 402 10.52 12.24 21.82
N VAL A 403 11.02 13.41 22.20
CA VAL A 403 11.08 13.83 23.62
C VAL A 403 10.22 15.06 23.85
N THR A 404 8.89 14.96 23.70
CA THR A 404 7.82 15.75 24.37
C THR A 404 6.52 15.82 23.55
N ALA A 405 5.90 14.67 23.28
CA ALA A 405 4.48 14.66 22.95
C ALA A 405 3.82 13.56 23.77
N GLU A 406 3.20 13.93 24.90
CA GLU A 406 2.23 13.05 25.56
C GLU A 406 1.12 12.74 24.55
N PRO A 407 0.86 11.46 24.23
CA PRO A 407 -0.25 11.11 23.36
C PRO A 407 -1.53 11.47 24.10
N THR A 408 -2.23 12.49 23.62
CA THR A 408 -3.57 12.83 24.08
C THR A 408 -4.47 11.67 23.68
N ALA A 409 -4.81 10.82 24.65
CA ALA A 409 -5.68 9.66 24.49
C ALA A 409 -7.07 10.12 24.03
N THR A 410 -7.24 10.19 22.72
CA THR A 410 -8.54 10.07 22.08
C THR A 410 -8.56 8.66 21.52
N ASP A 411 -9.59 7.86 21.82
CA ASP A 411 -9.81 6.49 21.35
C ASP A 411 -9.98 6.43 19.81
N ALA A 412 -8.95 6.85 19.08
CA ALA A 412 -8.83 6.63 17.65
C ALA A 412 -8.47 5.17 17.48
N GLN A 413 -9.41 4.41 16.92
CA GLN A 413 -9.28 3.00 16.62
C GLN A 413 -7.90 2.70 15.98
N GLU A 414 -7.03 1.99 16.70
CA GLU A 414 -5.66 1.70 16.26
C GLU A 414 -5.72 0.98 14.90
N TRP A 415 -5.06 1.54 13.88
CA TRP A 415 -4.98 0.89 12.57
C TRP A 415 -4.28 -0.47 12.74
N SER A 416 -4.71 -1.46 11.96
CA SER A 416 -4.00 -2.74 11.92
C SER A 416 -3.99 -3.32 10.51
N VAL A 417 -2.86 -3.88 10.12
CA VAL A 417 -2.70 -4.60 8.86
C VAL A 417 -2.59 -6.09 9.17
N ILE A 418 -3.43 -6.91 8.56
CA ILE A 418 -3.43 -8.36 8.72
C ILE A 418 -2.96 -8.97 7.41
N MET A 419 -1.82 -9.64 7.40
CA MET A 419 -1.25 -10.33 6.24
C MET A 419 -1.37 -11.84 6.45
N LYS A 420 -2.24 -12.54 5.71
CA LYS A 420 -2.38 -13.99 5.84
C LYS A 420 -1.20 -14.75 5.26
N SER A 421 -0.71 -14.33 4.10
CA SER A 421 0.46 -14.93 3.47
C SER A 421 1.23 -13.93 2.62
N GLY A 422 2.53 -14.13 2.47
CA GLY A 422 3.26 -13.48 1.40
C GLY A 422 4.72 -13.83 1.30
N THR A 423 5.32 -13.45 0.18
CA THR A 423 6.68 -13.85 -0.19
C THR A 423 7.49 -12.67 -0.72
N LEU A 424 8.72 -12.56 -0.23
CA LEU A 424 9.76 -11.67 -0.73
C LEU A 424 10.80 -12.51 -1.46
N LYS A 425 11.03 -12.23 -2.75
CA LYS A 425 11.99 -12.97 -3.57
C LYS A 425 13.15 -12.08 -3.99
N ASP A 426 14.37 -12.54 -3.70
CA ASP A 426 15.63 -11.98 -4.19
C ASP A 426 15.75 -10.45 -4.05
N ALA A 427 15.35 -9.93 -2.89
CA ALA A 427 15.52 -8.51 -2.58
C ALA A 427 17.00 -8.16 -2.45
N GLU A 428 17.45 -7.04 -3.02
CA GLU A 428 18.80 -6.53 -2.86
C GLU A 428 18.78 -5.32 -1.92
N VAL A 429 19.45 -5.41 -0.78
CA VAL A 429 19.54 -4.33 0.20
C VAL A 429 20.95 -3.75 0.16
N LYS A 430 21.06 -2.45 -0.13
CA LYS A 430 22.29 -1.67 -0.08
C LYS A 430 22.20 -0.71 1.09
N ILE A 431 23.16 -0.79 1.99
CA ILE A 431 23.19 0.00 3.21
C ILE A 431 24.27 1.06 3.08
N THR A 432 23.83 2.31 3.13
CA THR A 432 24.65 3.47 3.41
C THR A 432 24.55 3.77 4.91
N PRO A 433 25.67 4.10 5.59
CA PRO A 433 25.66 4.35 7.03
C PRO A 433 24.63 5.41 7.45
N SER A 434 23.90 5.11 8.51
CA SER A 434 22.95 6.00 9.18
C SER A 434 23.26 6.08 10.68
N LEU A 435 22.57 6.97 11.40
CA LEU A 435 22.65 7.07 12.86
C LEU A 435 22.22 5.75 13.54
N ARG A 436 21.22 5.06 13.00
CA ARG A 436 20.73 3.78 13.56
C ARG A 436 21.50 2.58 13.02
N VAL A 437 22.12 2.69 11.84
CA VAL A 437 22.87 1.62 11.17
C VAL A 437 24.28 2.12 10.85
N PRO A 438 25.24 2.01 11.79
CA PRO A 438 26.60 2.56 11.62
C PRO A 438 27.52 1.65 10.79
N VAL A 439 26.98 1.01 9.75
CA VAL A 439 27.71 0.13 8.84
C VAL A 439 27.34 0.45 7.40
N ARG A 440 28.26 0.18 6.48
CA ARG A 440 28.02 0.22 5.03
C ARG A 440 28.08 -1.19 4.47
N GLY A 441 27.34 -1.48 3.42
CA GLY A 441 27.38 -2.82 2.83
C GLY A 441 26.14 -3.18 2.06
N GLY A 442 25.85 -4.47 2.01
CA GLY A 442 24.62 -4.98 1.44
C GLY A 442 24.45 -6.47 1.64
N PHE A 443 23.26 -6.95 1.29
CA PHE A 443 22.91 -8.36 1.29
C PHE A 443 21.72 -8.60 0.37
N LYS A 444 21.52 -9.87 -0.02
CA LYS A 444 20.27 -10.33 -0.61
C LYS A 444 19.35 -10.87 0.47
N LEU A 445 18.04 -10.64 0.33
CA LEU A 445 17.02 -11.05 1.28
C LEU A 445 15.88 -11.76 0.56
N ALA A 446 15.51 -12.94 1.05
CA ALA A 446 14.28 -13.63 0.69
C ALA A 446 13.52 -13.99 1.96
N GLY A 447 12.19 -14.08 1.88
CA GLY A 447 11.42 -14.43 3.05
C GLY A 447 9.98 -14.80 2.78
N GLU A 448 9.39 -15.47 3.75
CA GLU A 448 8.00 -15.89 3.76
C GLU A 448 7.35 -15.40 5.05
N THR A 449 6.14 -14.85 4.90
CA THR A 449 5.32 -14.41 6.02
C THR A 449 3.99 -15.14 6.04
N LYS A 450 3.47 -15.42 7.24
CA LYS A 450 2.19 -16.10 7.45
C LYS A 450 1.47 -15.51 8.64
N ASN A 451 0.17 -15.22 8.51
CA ASN A 451 -0.68 -14.71 9.58
C ASN A 451 -0.03 -13.58 10.41
N LEU A 452 0.61 -12.63 9.73
CA LEU A 452 1.34 -11.52 10.35
C LEU A 452 0.39 -10.35 10.57
N ARG A 453 0.24 -9.91 11.82
CA ARG A 453 -0.51 -8.72 12.18
C ARG A 453 0.44 -7.59 12.56
N ILE A 454 0.37 -6.47 11.86
CA ILE A 454 1.12 -5.25 12.19
C ILE A 454 0.18 -4.23 12.82
N THR A 455 0.62 -3.67 13.95
CA THR A 455 -0.07 -2.61 14.71
C THR A 455 0.95 -1.54 15.10
N PRO A 456 0.53 -0.36 15.61
CA PRO A 456 1.44 0.63 16.17
C PRO A 456 2.34 0.08 17.30
N LYS A 457 1.87 -0.95 18.01
CA LYS A 457 2.63 -1.63 19.08
C LYS A 457 3.64 -2.66 18.57
N GLY A 458 3.72 -2.87 17.25
CA GLY A 458 4.62 -3.81 16.60
C GLY A 458 3.91 -4.95 15.87
N ALA A 459 4.70 -5.95 15.49
CA ALA A 459 4.26 -7.13 14.75
C ALA A 459 3.92 -8.31 15.69
N ARG A 460 2.84 -9.02 15.37
CA ARG A 460 2.32 -10.18 16.11
C ARG A 460 1.99 -11.31 15.14
N SER A 461 2.28 -12.54 15.53
CA SER A 461 1.89 -13.74 14.78
C SER A 461 2.18 -14.99 15.60
N GLU A 462 1.25 -15.95 15.54
CA GLU A 462 1.41 -17.31 16.05
C GLU A 462 2.12 -18.22 15.05
N SER A 463 2.32 -17.77 13.81
CA SER A 463 2.91 -18.54 12.72
C SER A 463 4.39 -18.21 12.55
N LEU A 464 5.16 -19.21 12.08
CA LEU A 464 6.58 -19.06 11.78
C LEU A 464 6.79 -18.12 10.59
N GLN A 465 7.62 -17.10 10.78
CA GLN A 465 8.15 -16.24 9.72
C GLN A 465 9.56 -16.71 9.40
N SER A 466 9.92 -16.79 8.13
CA SER A 466 11.24 -17.28 7.69
C SER A 466 11.91 -16.26 6.80
N TRP A 467 13.18 -15.99 7.08
CA TRP A 467 14.03 -15.04 6.35
C TRP A 467 15.36 -15.69 6.01
N ILE A 468 15.82 -15.47 4.79
CA ILE A 468 17.10 -15.93 4.29
C ILE A 468 17.86 -14.71 3.82
N LEU A 469 19.00 -14.43 4.45
CA LEU A 469 19.97 -13.46 3.97
C LEU A 469 21.09 -14.22 3.27
N SER A 470 21.59 -13.69 2.16
CA SER A 470 22.74 -14.25 1.46
C SER A 470 23.66 -13.15 0.96
N GLU A 471 24.93 -13.51 0.73
CA GLU A 471 25.96 -12.56 0.26
C GLU A 471 26.07 -11.32 1.16
N VAL A 472 26.03 -11.52 2.48
CA VAL A 472 26.13 -10.42 3.45
C VAL A 472 27.56 -9.90 3.44
N SER A 473 27.73 -8.61 3.16
CA SER A 473 29.02 -7.91 3.22
C SER A 473 28.84 -6.60 3.96
N LEU A 474 29.46 -6.46 5.13
CA LEU A 474 29.37 -5.28 5.99
C LEU A 474 30.76 -4.74 6.30
N ARG A 475 30.87 -3.41 6.34
CA ARG A 475 32.09 -2.65 6.65
C ARG A 475 31.76 -1.50 7.59
N THR A 476 32.76 -1.03 8.32
CA THR A 476 32.62 0.17 9.16
C THR A 476 32.50 1.45 8.32
N ILE A 477 31.97 2.51 8.93
CA ILE A 477 31.83 3.83 8.30
C ILE A 477 33.18 4.40 7.83
N ALA A 478 34.23 4.21 8.64
CA ALA A 478 35.58 4.73 8.37
C ALA A 478 36.37 3.92 7.33
N ALA A 479 35.84 2.77 6.89
CA ALA A 479 36.54 1.87 5.97
C ALA A 479 36.52 2.43 4.53
N LEU A 480 37.70 2.52 3.92
CA LEU A 480 37.85 2.81 2.49
C LEU A 480 37.20 1.69 1.66
N PRO A 481 36.81 1.95 0.39
CA PRO A 481 36.29 0.90 -0.49
C PRO A 481 37.23 -0.29 -0.70
N SER A 482 38.54 -0.11 -0.47
CA SER A 482 39.57 -1.15 -0.52
C SER A 482 39.85 -1.83 0.83
N SER A 483 39.23 -1.37 1.92
CA SER A 483 39.38 -1.96 3.25
C SER A 483 38.71 -3.34 3.32
N PRO A 484 39.25 -4.26 4.15
CA PRO A 484 38.65 -5.57 4.35
C PRO A 484 37.23 -5.47 4.92
N GLU A 485 36.42 -6.47 4.63
CA GLU A 485 35.07 -6.61 5.19
C GLU A 485 35.16 -6.88 6.69
N LEU A 486 34.34 -6.17 7.49
CA LEU A 486 34.22 -6.42 8.92
C LEU A 486 33.50 -7.75 9.15
N VAL A 487 32.40 -7.94 8.43
CA VAL A 487 31.60 -9.17 8.44
C VAL A 487 31.30 -9.57 7.00
N SER A 488 31.59 -10.83 6.68
CA SER A 488 31.18 -11.47 5.42
C SER A 488 30.47 -12.77 5.77
N VAL A 489 29.26 -12.99 5.24
CA VAL A 489 28.49 -14.23 5.48
C VAL A 489 27.90 -14.72 4.17
N GLU A 490 28.07 -16.00 3.87
CA GLU A 490 27.52 -16.59 2.65
C GLU A 490 25.99 -16.68 2.73
N ARG A 491 25.49 -17.17 3.87
CA ARG A 491 24.06 -17.37 4.09
C ARG A 491 23.70 -17.30 5.57
N VAL A 492 22.57 -16.66 5.87
CA VAL A 492 21.91 -16.67 7.17
C VAL A 492 20.47 -17.10 6.96
N VAL A 493 20.01 -18.09 7.73
CA VAL A 493 18.60 -18.48 7.78
C VAL A 493 18.10 -18.15 9.18
N ALA A 494 17.07 -17.32 9.26
CA ALA A 494 16.42 -16.93 10.50
C ALA A 494 14.93 -17.24 10.44
N SER A 495 14.42 -18.05 11.38
CA SER A 495 13.00 -18.32 11.53
C SER A 495 12.54 -17.93 12.93
N VAL A 496 11.41 -17.22 13.01
CA VAL A 496 10.89 -16.67 14.26
C VAL A 496 9.37 -16.66 14.26
N VAL A 497 8.76 -17.03 15.38
CA VAL A 497 7.35 -16.73 15.70
C VAL A 497 7.30 -15.41 16.50
N PRO A 498 6.81 -14.30 15.92
CA PRO A 498 6.80 -12.98 16.55
C PRO A 498 6.20 -12.94 17.96
N ASP A 499 5.14 -13.71 18.23
CA ASP A 499 4.54 -13.76 19.56
C ASP A 499 5.44 -14.46 20.58
N GLN A 500 6.19 -15.49 20.17
CA GLN A 500 7.16 -16.15 21.03
C GLN A 500 8.39 -15.27 21.26
N TRP A 501 8.85 -14.56 20.24
CA TRP A 501 9.91 -13.56 20.38
C TRP A 501 9.52 -12.46 21.36
N HIS A 502 8.33 -11.88 21.21
CA HIS A 502 7.90 -10.79 22.07
C HIS A 502 7.68 -11.22 23.52
N ASN A 503 7.08 -12.41 23.73
CA ASN A 503 6.72 -12.87 25.07
C ASN A 503 7.87 -13.56 25.80
N PHE A 504 8.80 -14.19 25.08
CA PHE A 504 9.82 -15.07 25.65
C PHE A 504 11.25 -14.85 25.08
N GLY A 505 11.45 -13.92 24.14
CA GLY A 505 12.75 -13.70 23.49
C GLY A 505 13.25 -14.90 22.68
N LEU A 506 12.33 -15.80 22.26
CA LEU A 506 12.67 -17.06 21.60
C LEU A 506 12.79 -16.90 20.08
N ILE A 507 13.89 -17.41 19.52
CA ILE A 507 14.13 -17.60 18.09
C ILE A 507 14.07 -19.09 17.77
N ASP A 508 13.26 -19.47 16.78
CA ASP A 508 13.09 -20.87 16.40
C ASP A 508 14.34 -21.44 15.72
N GLU A 509 14.86 -20.74 14.71
CA GLU A 509 16.07 -21.14 14.01
C GLU A 509 16.94 -19.94 13.66
N LEU A 510 18.23 -20.03 13.95
CA LEU A 510 19.28 -19.17 13.41
C LEU A 510 20.44 -20.04 12.92
N THR A 511 20.61 -20.12 11.61
CA THR A 511 21.71 -20.84 10.96
C THR A 511 22.58 -19.85 10.20
N ILE A 512 23.89 -19.82 10.48
CA ILE A 512 24.87 -18.91 9.86
C ILE A 512 25.96 -19.74 9.18
N GLU A 513 26.08 -19.62 7.86
CA GLU A 513 27.03 -20.38 7.04
C GLU A 513 28.25 -19.52 6.65
N LYS A 514 29.43 -20.05 6.97
CA LYS A 514 30.76 -19.48 6.70
C LYS A 514 30.93 -18.01 7.10
N PRO A 515 30.59 -17.60 8.34
CA PRO A 515 30.82 -16.24 8.77
C PRO A 515 32.32 -15.96 8.87
N LEU A 516 32.80 -14.93 8.18
CA LEU A 516 34.14 -14.37 8.31
C LEU A 516 34.05 -13.04 9.05
N ILE A 517 34.67 -12.97 10.22
CA ILE A 517 34.75 -11.75 11.02
C ILE A 517 36.21 -11.31 11.07
N VAL A 518 36.48 -10.07 10.63
CA VAL A 518 37.83 -9.49 10.65
C VAL A 518 37.84 -8.29 11.57
N LEU A 519 38.53 -8.43 12.71
CA LEU A 519 38.69 -7.40 13.73
C LEU A 519 40.12 -6.86 13.69
N ASN A 520 40.31 -5.63 13.24
CA ASN A 520 41.61 -4.97 13.23
C ASN A 520 41.49 -3.47 13.47
N ASP A 521 42.63 -2.76 13.58
CA ASP A 521 42.64 -1.30 13.79
C ASP A 521 41.85 -0.51 12.72
N ALA A 522 41.62 -1.08 11.53
CA ALA A 522 40.81 -0.47 10.47
C ALA A 522 39.31 -0.84 10.53
N THR A 523 38.94 -1.92 11.23
CA THR A 523 37.55 -2.39 11.37
C THR A 523 36.99 -2.20 12.78
N LEU A 524 37.80 -1.84 13.77
CA LEU A 524 37.33 -1.46 15.10
C LEU A 524 36.84 0.00 15.10
N PRO A 525 35.69 0.31 15.74
CA PRO A 525 35.27 1.69 15.92
C PRO A 525 36.30 2.44 16.79
N PRO A 526 36.52 3.75 16.55
CA PRO A 526 37.40 4.54 17.40
C PRO A 526 36.90 4.50 18.84
N ALA A 527 37.82 4.31 19.79
CA ALA A 527 37.47 4.29 21.21
C ALA A 527 36.69 5.58 21.57
N PRO A 528 35.57 5.48 22.30
CA PRO A 528 34.86 6.67 22.75
C PRO A 528 35.83 7.54 23.57
N PRO A 529 35.78 8.88 23.42
CA PRO A 529 36.61 9.75 24.23
C PRO A 529 36.35 9.45 25.70
N SER A 530 37.42 9.28 26.48
CA SER A 530 37.39 9.06 27.92
C SER A 530 36.90 10.32 28.66
N SER A 531 35.64 10.71 28.44
CA SER A 531 34.91 11.62 29.30
C SER A 531 33.93 10.78 30.11
N GLU A 532 34.24 10.61 31.39
CA GLU A 532 33.32 10.10 32.39
C GLU A 532 32.01 10.91 32.28
N PRO A 533 30.86 10.31 31.92
CA PRO A 533 29.62 11.07 31.83
C PRO A 533 29.30 11.61 33.25
N PRO A 534 28.82 12.86 33.37
CA PRO A 534 28.41 13.39 34.66
C PRO A 534 27.30 12.48 35.21
N ARG A 535 27.53 11.90 36.41
CA ARG A 535 26.52 11.13 37.13
C ARG A 535 25.36 12.07 37.48
N ASP A 536 24.31 12.03 36.67
CA ASP A 536 23.06 12.67 37.00
C ASP A 536 22.37 11.91 38.14
N PRO A 537 21.95 12.56 39.24
CA PRO A 537 21.22 11.94 40.33
C PRO A 537 19.75 11.74 39.92
N GLY A 538 19.51 10.83 38.99
CA GLY A 538 18.19 10.46 38.49
C GLY A 538 18.22 9.15 37.73
N ALA A 539 19.14 8.24 38.08
CA ALA A 539 19.43 7.01 37.35
C ALA A 539 18.14 6.23 37.07
N VAL A 540 17.75 6.29 35.79
CA VAL A 540 16.82 5.38 35.15
C VAL A 540 17.23 3.97 35.56
N VAL A 541 16.29 3.19 36.09
CA VAL A 541 16.49 1.77 36.42
C VAL A 541 17.14 1.14 35.19
N PRO A 542 18.35 0.53 35.31
CA PRO A 542 18.96 -0.11 34.16
C PRO A 542 18.00 -1.20 33.68
N MET A 543 17.40 -1.00 32.51
CA MET A 543 16.69 -2.07 31.82
C MET A 543 17.68 -3.21 31.66
N GLU A 544 17.27 -4.42 32.05
CA GLU A 544 18.02 -5.62 31.70
C GLU A 544 18.32 -5.57 30.20
N PRO A 545 19.56 -5.86 29.79
CA PRO A 545 19.91 -5.83 28.39
C PRO A 545 19.00 -6.78 27.62
N TRP A 546 18.34 -6.29 26.57
CA TRP A 546 17.37 -7.07 25.78
C TRP A 546 17.94 -8.39 25.25
N TRP A 547 19.26 -8.48 25.10
CA TRP A 547 19.96 -9.67 24.62
C TRP A 547 20.02 -10.81 25.67
N GLU A 548 19.85 -10.52 26.96
CA GLU A 548 19.79 -11.54 28.03
C GLU A 548 18.51 -12.37 27.97
N ALA A 549 17.46 -11.83 27.35
CA ALA A 549 16.20 -12.53 27.10
C ALA A 549 16.25 -13.47 25.89
N LEU A 550 17.34 -13.50 25.12
CA LEU A 550 17.42 -14.25 23.87
C LEU A 550 17.63 -15.75 24.11
N HIS A 551 16.77 -16.54 23.48
CA HIS A 551 16.81 -18.00 23.50
C HIS A 551 16.71 -18.55 22.08
N PHE A 552 17.34 -19.69 21.81
CA PHE A 552 17.32 -20.32 20.48
C PHE A 552 16.90 -21.79 20.60
N ASN A 553 15.86 -22.19 19.87
CA ASN A 553 15.54 -23.62 19.73
C ASN A 553 16.59 -24.34 18.86
N ARG A 554 17.07 -23.65 17.82
CA ARG A 554 18.14 -24.12 16.95
C ARG A 554 19.09 -22.98 16.60
N LEU A 555 20.30 -23.03 17.15
CA LEU A 555 21.42 -22.18 16.76
C LEU A 555 22.48 -23.03 16.07
N ALA A 556 22.83 -22.66 14.83
CA ALA A 556 23.89 -23.31 14.07
C ALA A 556 24.82 -22.25 13.45
N LEU A 557 26.12 -22.46 13.63
CA LEU A 557 27.15 -21.69 12.96
C LEU A 557 28.13 -22.70 12.37
N THR A 558 28.34 -22.68 11.06
CA THR A 558 29.15 -23.70 10.37
C THR A 558 30.21 -23.06 9.49
N GLY A 559 31.47 -23.48 9.63
CA GLY A 559 32.60 -23.01 8.85
C GLY A 559 33.00 -21.57 9.17
N GLY A 560 32.73 -21.09 10.38
CA GLY A 560 33.06 -19.73 10.78
C GLY A 560 34.56 -19.52 10.96
N GLN A 561 35.03 -18.31 10.68
CA GLN A 561 36.40 -17.90 10.90
C GLN A 561 36.45 -16.50 11.52
N ILE A 562 37.11 -16.37 12.67
CA ILE A 562 37.39 -15.08 13.28
C ILE A 562 38.88 -14.81 13.12
N SER A 563 39.20 -13.64 12.57
CA SER A 563 40.57 -13.15 12.44
C SER A 563 40.68 -11.83 13.18
N TRP A 564 41.56 -11.76 14.16
CA TRP A 564 41.81 -10.57 14.97
C TRP A 564 43.26 -10.11 14.78
N ALA A 565 43.46 -8.80 14.65
CA ALA A 565 44.78 -8.19 14.61
C ALA A 565 44.76 -6.85 15.34
N GLY A 566 45.36 -6.78 16.52
CA GLY A 566 45.34 -5.56 17.33
C GLY A 566 46.69 -5.26 17.96
N ARG A 567 46.80 -4.06 18.55
CA ARG A 567 48.01 -3.62 19.25
C ARG A 567 47.74 -3.48 20.74
N VAL A 568 48.46 -4.24 21.57
CA VAL A 568 48.45 -4.07 23.04
C VAL A 568 49.72 -3.31 23.43
N SER A 569 50.87 -3.98 23.45
CA SER A 569 52.20 -3.38 23.38
C SER A 569 52.84 -3.61 22.00
N GLU A 570 52.60 -4.79 21.44
CA GLU A 570 53.04 -5.26 20.13
C GLU A 570 51.83 -5.65 19.27
N THR A 571 52.03 -5.79 17.96
CA THR A 571 50.97 -6.29 17.06
C THR A 571 50.78 -7.78 17.31
N ILE A 572 49.56 -8.16 17.69
CA ILE A 572 49.16 -9.55 17.90
C ILE A 572 48.16 -9.89 16.80
N ALA A 573 48.37 -11.01 16.11
CA ALA A 573 47.43 -11.55 15.15
C ALA A 573 46.92 -12.90 15.65
N ALA A 574 45.62 -13.11 15.63
CA ALA A 574 44.98 -14.36 16.03
C ALA A 574 43.97 -14.81 14.98
N LYS A 575 43.91 -16.11 14.74
CA LYS A 575 42.92 -16.74 13.86
C LYS A 575 42.32 -17.95 14.54
N VAL A 576 41.02 -18.14 14.40
CA VAL A 576 40.29 -19.28 14.95
C VAL A 576 39.11 -19.66 14.07
N ASN A 577 38.87 -20.95 13.93
CA ASN A 577 37.65 -21.45 13.30
C ASN A 577 36.59 -21.66 14.39
N VAL A 578 35.35 -21.27 14.10
CA VAL A 578 34.24 -21.28 15.05
C VAL A 578 33.09 -22.06 14.44
N ASP A 579 32.56 -23.02 15.19
CA ASP A 579 31.32 -23.72 14.88
C ASP A 579 30.41 -23.72 16.11
N ILE A 580 29.10 -23.59 15.92
CA ILE A 580 28.09 -23.74 16.96
C ILE A 580 27.07 -24.76 16.47
N THR A 581 26.69 -25.69 17.33
CA THR A 581 25.60 -26.63 17.09
C THR A 581 24.67 -26.67 18.28
N THR A 582 23.40 -26.97 18.04
CA THR A 582 22.39 -27.08 19.11
C THR A 582 21.89 -28.50 19.17
N THR A 583 21.89 -29.07 20.38
CA THR A 583 21.15 -30.28 20.70
C THR A 583 19.78 -29.87 21.21
N PRO A 584 18.68 -30.28 20.53
CA PRO A 584 17.33 -29.90 20.95
C PRO A 584 17.06 -30.42 22.36
N ALA A 585 16.28 -29.66 23.13
CA ALA A 585 15.80 -30.12 24.43
C ALA A 585 15.04 -31.45 24.25
N THR A 586 15.49 -32.51 24.94
CA THR A 586 14.69 -33.74 25.02
C THR A 586 13.59 -33.53 26.06
N ALA A 587 12.41 -34.12 25.85
CA ALA A 587 11.23 -33.92 26.71
C ALA A 587 11.42 -34.29 28.20
N ALA A 588 12.58 -34.84 28.58
CA ALA A 588 12.95 -35.21 29.94
C ALA A 588 13.76 -34.12 30.69
N GLU A 589 14.32 -33.12 30.00
CA GLU A 589 15.25 -32.13 30.58
C GLU A 589 14.79 -30.70 30.27
N SER A 590 14.42 -29.95 31.32
CA SER A 590 14.25 -28.47 31.46
C SER A 590 13.52 -27.64 30.38
N GLY A 591 13.21 -28.17 29.20
CA GLY A 591 12.66 -27.43 28.06
C GLY A 591 13.65 -26.46 27.40
N ILE A 592 14.93 -26.45 27.81
CA ILE A 592 15.95 -25.50 27.35
C ILE A 592 16.94 -26.22 26.42
N ALA A 593 17.17 -25.65 25.23
CA ALA A 593 18.13 -26.20 24.28
C ALA A 593 19.58 -26.03 24.78
N GLU A 594 20.41 -27.02 24.48
CA GLU A 594 21.83 -27.01 24.84
C GLU A 594 22.67 -26.70 23.60
N HIS A 595 23.60 -25.77 23.74
CA HIS A 595 24.46 -25.30 22.65
C HIS A 595 25.89 -25.78 22.87
N ARG A 596 26.54 -26.21 21.79
CA ARG A 596 27.93 -26.62 21.74
C ARG A 596 28.70 -25.70 20.81
N LEU A 597 29.57 -24.89 21.38
CA LEU A 597 30.58 -24.08 20.68
C LEU A 597 31.86 -24.91 20.53
N ALA A 598 32.37 -25.00 19.31
CA ALA A 598 33.67 -25.59 19.01
C ALA A 598 34.57 -24.51 18.38
N LEU A 599 35.68 -24.21 19.05
CA LEU A 599 36.77 -23.41 18.51
C LEU A 599 37.89 -24.36 18.08
N THR A 600 38.30 -24.29 16.82
CA THR A 600 39.35 -25.18 16.29
C THR A 600 40.45 -24.40 15.58
N ALA A 601 41.64 -25.00 15.56
CA ALA A 601 42.83 -24.44 14.90
C ALA A 601 43.11 -22.98 15.32
N PHE A 602 42.97 -22.67 16.61
CA PHE A 602 43.36 -21.37 17.14
C PHE A 602 44.87 -21.20 16.97
N GLN A 603 45.28 -20.08 16.40
CA GLN A 603 46.68 -19.71 16.22
C GLN A 603 46.86 -18.25 16.61
N MET A 604 47.87 -18.00 17.46
CA MET A 604 48.29 -16.66 17.86
C MET A 604 49.73 -16.42 17.39
N GLU A 605 49.90 -15.36 16.62
CA GLU A 605 51.17 -14.91 16.07
C GLU A 605 51.55 -13.54 16.64
N LEU A 606 52.85 -13.33 16.80
CA LEU A 606 53.45 -12.05 17.17
C LEU A 606 54.39 -11.63 16.02
N PRO A 607 53.86 -11.07 14.92
CA PRO A 607 54.64 -10.89 13.69
C PRO A 607 55.90 -10.04 13.87
N SER A 608 55.91 -9.13 14.83
CA SER A 608 57.07 -8.28 15.16
C SER A 608 58.16 -9.01 15.96
N LEU A 609 57.84 -10.12 16.63
CA LEU A 609 58.72 -10.79 17.60
C LEU A 609 59.07 -12.25 17.23
N ALA A 610 58.20 -12.94 16.49
CA ALA A 610 58.37 -14.33 16.11
C ALA A 610 57.78 -14.63 14.73
N LYS A 611 58.45 -15.51 13.96
CA LYS A 611 57.98 -15.98 12.65
C LYS A 611 57.04 -17.19 12.71
N LEU A 612 56.88 -17.78 13.90
CA LEU A 612 56.04 -18.95 14.15
C LEU A 612 54.97 -18.59 15.18
N PRO A 613 53.82 -19.30 15.21
CA PRO A 613 52.81 -19.13 16.24
C PRO A 613 53.41 -19.34 17.64
N VAL A 614 53.09 -18.44 18.56
CA VAL A 614 53.55 -18.47 19.96
C VAL A 614 52.53 -19.15 20.88
N ALA A 615 51.29 -19.28 20.44
CA ALA A 615 50.30 -20.14 21.07
C ALA A 615 49.35 -20.72 20.03
N GLY A 616 48.83 -21.91 20.30
CA GLY A 616 47.77 -22.52 19.52
C GLY A 616 46.96 -23.52 20.33
N VAL A 617 45.68 -23.65 19.97
CA VAL A 617 44.77 -24.64 20.56
C VAL A 617 44.15 -25.42 19.41
N ASP A 618 44.27 -26.75 19.46
CA ASP A 618 43.77 -27.59 18.37
C ASP A 618 42.24 -27.62 18.40
N ARG A 619 41.66 -27.83 19.58
CA ARG A 619 40.21 -27.80 19.81
C ARG A 619 39.85 -27.36 21.24
N LEU A 620 38.99 -26.36 21.35
CA LEU A 620 38.26 -25.99 22.57
C LEU A 620 36.77 -26.21 22.32
N GLU A 621 36.11 -26.96 23.18
CA GLU A 621 34.66 -27.12 23.16
C GLU A 621 34.03 -26.56 24.42
N VAL A 622 32.93 -25.83 24.26
CA VAL A 622 32.14 -25.28 25.34
C VAL A 622 30.70 -25.69 25.14
N VAL A 623 30.11 -26.32 26.15
CA VAL A 623 28.70 -26.69 26.18
C VAL A 623 28.00 -25.79 27.17
N PHE A 624 26.90 -25.16 26.76
CA PHE A 624 26.22 -24.16 27.56
C PHE A 624 24.73 -24.05 27.23
N ARG A 625 23.98 -23.48 28.17
CA ARG A 625 22.58 -23.09 28.02
C ARG A 625 22.50 -21.57 28.21
N LEU A 626 22.00 -20.85 27.21
CA LEU A 626 22.00 -19.37 27.24
C LEU A 626 21.36 -18.77 28.50
N PRO A 627 20.19 -19.23 28.97
CA PRO A 627 19.61 -18.71 30.21
C PRO A 627 20.56 -18.83 31.41
N ASP A 628 21.30 -19.94 31.53
CA ASP A 628 22.21 -20.21 32.63
C ASP A 628 23.49 -19.38 32.51
N VAL A 629 23.97 -19.15 31.29
CA VAL A 629 25.12 -18.27 31.02
C VAL A 629 24.81 -16.83 31.45
N TRP A 630 23.63 -16.31 31.10
CA TRP A 630 23.28 -14.92 31.40
C TRP A 630 22.85 -14.69 32.84
N LYS A 631 22.01 -15.58 33.40
CA LYS A 631 21.42 -15.38 34.74
C LYS A 631 22.29 -15.94 35.86
N ASN A 632 22.99 -17.03 35.60
CA ASN A 632 23.72 -17.80 36.62
C ASN A 632 25.25 -17.77 36.40
N HIS A 633 25.74 -17.14 35.32
CA HIS A 633 27.15 -17.17 34.89
C HIS A 633 27.72 -18.60 34.86
N GLN A 634 26.90 -19.56 34.40
CA GLN A 634 27.18 -20.98 34.49
C GLN A 634 27.33 -21.61 33.10
N ILE A 635 28.34 -22.46 32.96
CA ILE A 635 28.64 -23.25 31.77
C ILE A 635 28.55 -24.72 32.12
N GLU A 636 27.99 -25.56 31.24
CA GLU A 636 27.84 -26.99 31.50
C GLU A 636 29.18 -27.72 31.39
N SER A 637 29.93 -27.50 30.30
CA SER A 637 31.28 -28.04 30.23
C SER A 637 32.22 -27.24 29.35
N VAL A 638 33.51 -27.30 29.69
CA VAL A 638 34.63 -26.78 28.91
C VAL A 638 35.64 -27.90 28.70
N SER A 639 35.96 -28.22 27.45
CA SER A 639 36.92 -29.27 27.09
C SER A 639 37.98 -28.72 26.15
N LEU A 640 39.24 -28.72 26.57
CA LEU A 640 40.39 -28.37 25.74
C LEU A 640 41.16 -29.65 25.38
N ALA A 641 41.38 -29.87 24.10
CA ALA A 641 42.11 -31.01 23.57
C ALA A 641 43.19 -30.55 22.59
N GLY A 642 44.45 -30.79 22.96
CA GLY A 642 45.61 -30.44 22.14
C GLY A 642 45.88 -28.93 22.10
N GLY A 643 47.16 -28.58 22.10
CA GLY A 643 47.60 -27.19 21.99
C GLY A 643 49.05 -27.02 22.38
N HIS A 644 49.56 -25.83 22.14
CA HIS A 644 50.89 -25.44 22.57
C HIS A 644 50.92 -23.99 23.04
N VAL A 645 51.73 -23.73 24.05
CA VAL A 645 52.04 -22.37 24.49
C VAL A 645 53.54 -22.25 24.62
N ASP A 646 54.12 -21.29 23.91
CA ASP A 646 55.55 -20.96 23.98
C ASP A 646 55.74 -19.76 24.90
N SER A 647 56.01 -20.05 26.18
CA SER A 647 56.29 -19.04 27.19
C SER A 647 57.76 -18.62 27.08
N GLY A 648 58.01 -17.68 26.16
CA GLY A 648 59.30 -17.04 25.95
C GLY A 648 59.24 -15.50 26.02
N PRO A 649 60.38 -14.82 25.79
CA PRO A 649 60.48 -13.36 25.87
C PRO A 649 59.49 -12.62 24.95
N ALA A 650 59.10 -13.25 23.84
CA ALA A 650 58.13 -12.69 22.90
C ALA A 650 56.74 -12.55 23.54
N LEU A 651 56.24 -13.62 24.16
CA LEU A 651 54.96 -13.63 24.85
C LEU A 651 55.00 -12.71 26.08
N SER A 652 56.09 -12.74 26.86
CA SER A 652 56.26 -11.84 28.01
C SER A 652 56.28 -10.35 27.61
N LYS A 653 56.90 -9.99 26.47
CA LYS A 653 56.91 -8.60 25.98
C LYS A 653 55.54 -8.17 25.44
N ALA A 654 54.81 -9.05 24.77
CA ALA A 654 53.47 -8.76 24.24
C ALA A 654 52.44 -8.41 25.34
N PHE A 655 52.65 -8.91 26.56
CA PHE A 655 51.79 -8.64 27.73
C PHE A 655 52.42 -7.72 28.78
N GLN A 656 53.62 -7.17 28.53
CA GLN A 656 54.18 -6.10 29.38
C GLN A 656 53.39 -4.82 29.14
N MET A 657 52.58 -4.43 30.14
CA MET A 657 51.96 -3.10 30.14
C MET A 657 53.06 -2.04 30.10
N PRO A 658 52.92 -0.98 29.29
CA PRO A 658 53.84 0.15 29.38
C PRO A 658 53.77 0.70 30.80
N ALA A 659 54.93 0.84 31.46
CA ALA A 659 55.00 1.58 32.70
C ALA A 659 54.41 2.96 32.43
N THR A 660 53.31 3.30 33.09
CA THR A 660 52.83 4.68 33.13
C THR A 660 54.00 5.54 33.59
N ASP A 661 54.41 6.49 32.76
CA ASP A 661 55.37 7.53 33.11
C ASP A 661 54.82 8.37 34.27
N SER A 662 54.97 7.88 35.50
CA SER A 662 54.69 8.61 36.72
C SER A 662 55.94 9.41 37.11
N GLY A 663 56.16 10.52 36.40
CA GLY A 663 57.04 11.58 36.83
C GLY A 663 56.31 12.57 37.74
N ALA A 664 55.94 12.17 38.96
CA ALA A 664 55.64 13.09 40.07
C ALA A 664 55.69 12.34 41.42
N ALA A 665 56.36 12.96 42.39
CA ALA A 665 56.71 12.44 43.71
C ALA A 665 55.52 11.93 44.56
N PRO A 666 55.76 11.01 45.53
CA PRO A 666 54.71 10.41 46.32
C PRO A 666 54.27 11.35 47.46
N ALA A 667 52.99 11.70 47.49
CA ALA A 667 52.33 12.14 48.72
C ALA A 667 51.45 11.00 49.22
N SER A 668 51.85 10.47 50.38
CA SER A 668 51.17 9.48 51.19
C SER A 668 49.68 9.81 51.41
N ALA A 669 48.80 8.93 50.95
CA ALA A 669 47.53 8.65 51.63
C ALA A 669 47.15 7.19 51.39
N ALA A 670 47.05 6.45 52.49
CA ALA A 670 46.55 5.10 52.52
C ALA A 670 45.14 5.03 51.90
N ALA A 671 45.04 4.40 50.74
CA ALA A 671 43.80 3.83 50.26
C ALA A 671 44.08 2.34 50.07
N THR A 672 43.64 1.56 51.05
CA THR A 672 43.43 0.12 50.93
C THR A 672 42.62 -0.10 49.66
N LYS A 673 43.29 -0.45 48.55
CA LYS A 673 42.62 -1.03 47.38
C LYS A 673 42.16 -2.42 47.83
N THR A 674 41.03 -2.46 48.51
CA THR A 674 40.14 -3.61 48.45
C THR A 674 39.85 -3.83 46.98
N VAL A 675 40.54 -4.82 46.39
CA VAL A 675 40.04 -5.57 45.25
C VAL A 675 38.58 -5.87 45.57
N PRO A 676 37.60 -5.50 44.71
CA PRO A 676 36.22 -5.86 44.98
C PRO A 676 36.17 -7.38 45.01
N VAL A 677 35.90 -7.94 46.20
CA VAL A 677 35.53 -9.34 46.35
C VAL A 677 34.18 -9.47 45.65
N LEU A 678 34.20 -9.88 44.38
CA LEU A 678 33.01 -10.31 43.65
C LEU A 678 32.30 -11.35 44.53
N LYS A 679 31.03 -11.09 44.85
CA LYS A 679 30.19 -12.02 45.61
C LYS A 679 30.16 -13.34 44.83
N ALA A 680 30.11 -14.48 45.53
CA ALA A 680 30.15 -15.80 44.89
C ALA A 680 29.09 -16.03 43.79
N ALA A 681 27.99 -15.25 43.80
CA ALA A 681 26.93 -15.27 42.78
C ALA A 681 27.31 -14.56 41.45
N GLU A 682 28.38 -13.77 41.42
CA GLU A 682 28.85 -13.06 40.20
C GLU A 682 30.03 -13.78 39.52
N ARG A 683 30.45 -14.94 40.03
CA ARG A 683 31.63 -15.67 39.53
C ARG A 683 31.23 -16.68 38.47
N TRP A 684 31.97 -16.72 37.38
CA TRP A 684 31.78 -17.70 36.32
C TRP A 684 32.14 -19.11 36.79
N ARG A 685 31.22 -20.07 36.59
CA ARG A 685 31.39 -21.46 36.99
C ARG A 685 31.21 -22.41 35.81
N ALA A 686 31.94 -23.52 35.82
CA ALA A 686 31.74 -24.62 34.89
C ALA A 686 31.47 -25.93 35.65
N ASN A 687 30.41 -26.67 35.27
CA ASN A 687 30.09 -27.94 35.92
C ASN A 687 31.18 -29.00 35.65
N SER A 688 31.83 -28.93 34.48
CA SER A 688 32.99 -29.78 34.16
C SER A 688 34.02 -29.02 33.33
N VAL A 689 35.30 -29.11 33.72
CA VAL A 689 36.45 -28.63 32.93
C VAL A 689 37.37 -29.80 32.67
N LYS A 690 37.75 -30.02 31.41
CA LYS A 690 38.67 -31.08 31.00
C LYS A 690 39.77 -30.50 30.13
N VAL A 691 41.03 -30.71 30.51
CA VAL A 691 42.19 -30.27 29.73
C VAL A 691 43.03 -31.49 29.42
N ARG A 692 43.33 -31.70 28.13
CA ARG A 692 44.13 -32.83 27.65
C ARG A 692 45.18 -32.37 26.64
N ASP A 693 46.37 -32.94 26.74
CA ASP A 693 47.45 -32.81 25.77
C ASP A 693 47.91 -31.36 25.49
N LEU A 694 47.84 -30.47 26.48
CA LEU A 694 48.33 -29.09 26.34
C LEU A 694 49.84 -29.04 26.58
N ALA A 695 50.63 -28.74 25.55
CA ALA A 695 52.08 -28.64 25.67
C ALA A 695 52.55 -27.22 26.02
N VAL A 696 53.20 -27.06 27.17
CA VAL A 696 53.83 -25.79 27.56
C VAL A 696 55.33 -25.89 27.36
N THR A 697 55.88 -24.97 26.57
CA THR A 697 57.33 -24.83 26.36
C THR A 697 57.82 -23.58 27.08
N LEU A 698 58.72 -23.74 28.05
CA LEU A 698 59.38 -22.65 28.74
C LEU A 698 60.72 -22.38 28.07
N GLN A 699 60.86 -21.19 27.46
CA GLN A 699 62.12 -20.75 26.88
C GLN A 699 62.97 -19.98 27.90
N ARG A 700 64.28 -20.25 27.90
CA ARG A 700 65.29 -19.47 28.65
C ARG A 700 65.04 -19.37 30.16
N LEU A 701 64.74 -20.50 30.81
CA LEU A 701 64.65 -20.60 32.28
C LEU A 701 65.91 -20.05 32.99
N ALA A 702 67.09 -20.27 32.40
CA ALA A 702 68.36 -19.61 32.78
C ALA A 702 69.31 -19.52 31.56
N PRO A 703 70.32 -18.64 31.57
CA PRO A 703 71.29 -18.54 30.47
C PRO A 703 71.97 -19.89 30.18
N GLY A 704 71.89 -20.36 28.93
CA GLY A 704 72.53 -21.62 28.50
C GLY A 704 71.69 -22.89 28.69
N LEU A 705 70.51 -22.83 29.30
CA LEU A 705 69.62 -23.99 29.41
C LEU A 705 68.77 -24.18 28.13
N PRO A 706 68.57 -25.43 27.67
CA PRO A 706 67.66 -25.73 26.58
C PRO A 706 66.20 -25.49 27.00
N PRO A 707 65.28 -25.26 26.05
CA PRO A 707 63.85 -25.15 26.33
C PRO A 707 63.33 -26.41 27.01
N VAL A 708 62.45 -26.24 28.00
CA VAL A 708 61.79 -27.35 28.69
C VAL A 708 60.34 -27.41 28.23
N ARG A 709 59.91 -28.57 27.74
CA ARG A 709 58.52 -28.83 27.34
C ARG A 709 57.89 -29.84 28.29
N PHE A 710 56.70 -29.54 28.79
CA PHE A 710 55.88 -30.46 29.57
C PHE A 710 54.44 -30.41 29.08
N ASN A 711 53.71 -31.51 29.30
CA ASN A 711 52.31 -31.62 28.95
C ASN A 711 51.46 -31.47 30.21
N ILE A 712 50.36 -30.74 30.09
CA ILE A 712 49.39 -30.52 31.15
C ILE A 712 48.09 -31.24 30.78
N GLY A 713 47.54 -31.99 31.74
CA GLY A 713 46.19 -32.53 31.68
C GLY A 713 45.58 -32.57 33.07
N PHE A 714 44.29 -32.24 33.18
CA PHE A 714 43.52 -32.32 34.42
C PHE A 714 42.03 -32.35 34.11
N ASP A 715 41.26 -32.89 35.06
CA ASP A 715 39.80 -32.83 35.07
C ASP A 715 39.36 -32.13 36.37
N ALA A 716 38.36 -31.25 36.28
CA ALA A 716 37.79 -30.52 37.41
C ALA A 716 36.26 -30.47 37.29
N ALA A 717 35.56 -30.46 38.43
CA ALA A 717 34.09 -30.44 38.50
C ALA A 717 33.60 -29.26 39.35
N ASP A 718 32.45 -28.68 38.97
CA ASP A 718 31.77 -27.56 39.64
C ASP A 718 32.71 -26.38 40.04
N THR A 719 33.59 -26.02 39.11
CA THR A 719 34.78 -25.20 39.38
C THR A 719 34.58 -23.75 38.92
N PRO A 720 34.96 -22.73 39.74
CA PRO A 720 35.08 -21.35 39.27
C PRO A 720 36.15 -21.25 38.17
N LEU A 721 35.87 -20.53 37.08
CA LEU A 721 36.79 -20.40 35.94
C LEU A 721 37.99 -19.47 36.19
N GLU A 722 38.11 -18.91 37.40
CA GLU A 722 39.27 -18.11 37.82
C GLU A 722 40.51 -19.00 38.03
N PRO A 723 41.74 -18.48 37.80
CA PRO A 723 42.96 -19.25 37.96
C PRO A 723 43.10 -19.92 39.34
N GLU A 724 42.72 -19.22 40.41
CA GLU A 724 42.74 -19.79 41.77
C GLU A 724 41.69 -20.90 41.93
N GLY A 725 40.48 -20.70 41.39
CA GLY A 725 39.40 -21.70 41.44
C GLY A 725 39.73 -22.98 40.66
N LEU A 726 40.36 -22.86 39.49
CA LEU A 726 40.85 -23.98 38.70
C LEU A 726 41.95 -24.76 39.44
N ALA A 727 42.84 -24.07 40.15
CA ALA A 727 43.92 -24.71 40.91
C ALA A 727 43.40 -25.47 42.15
N GLU A 728 42.34 -24.99 42.79
CA GLU A 728 41.75 -25.62 43.99
C GLU A 728 40.94 -26.89 43.70
N ASN A 729 40.35 -27.01 42.50
CA ASN A 729 39.41 -28.09 42.16
C ASN A 729 39.93 -29.05 41.08
N ALA A 730 41.18 -28.88 40.62
CA ALA A 730 41.80 -29.80 39.68
C ALA A 730 42.22 -31.11 40.37
N GLU A 731 41.74 -32.25 39.85
CA GLU A 731 42.31 -33.55 40.22
C GLU A 731 43.67 -33.72 39.52
N PRO A 732 44.78 -33.92 40.26
CA PRO A 732 46.08 -34.15 39.65
C PRO A 732 46.11 -35.50 38.92
N GLN A 733 46.54 -35.50 37.65
CA GLN A 733 46.74 -36.70 36.83
C GLN A 733 48.21 -37.08 36.71
#